data_AF-A0A1W1H544-F1
#
_entry.id   AF-A0A1W1H544-F1
#
_cell.length_a   1.000
_cell.length_b   1.000
_cell.length_c   1.000
_cell.angle_alpha   90.00
_cell.angle_beta   90.00
_cell.angle_gamma   90.00
#
_symmetry.space_group_name_H-M   'P 1'
#
loop_
_entity.id
_entity.type
_entity.pdbx_description
1 polymer ?
#
loop_
_entity_poly.entity_id
_entity_poly.type
_entity_poly.pdbx_seq_one_letter_code
_entity_poly.pdbx_strand_id
1 'polypeptide(L)'
;MIYYTSHRRNFFFGIKNDYIVMSIAIFLFFNMILVFPMKNSAASQNETAILRDIPKGMIGLYQENRKKGIPNYITEDFILLSHAMVINQSITMMEQDLILPAFKELMDSLITIYRENEAQQEILNYLLVIQNLLDGKGVQDKEEIKQSGRETEDNNPSETQKMSAKGTTSIPPEVEKELEKIRAAQGIYFSDIMQQKMDYTQFMVRGKYTMTQELSAYFQAMKYAGVALFPVVASKSTGITSSQADLLTSCAVSMIKTINSSDQLQTAYQQLLDTLKLIFGPVDDLVFQDYLHVIENSLQYDNNKELNITNLRENLLKHATKNNKKPSIISGIVDINRLEKGRTAQDVMTGFRFMPSRYTPDSAAMQQLVFHNVKDYLGEKKPFTMGSINGKAVKAFPMGAEIMALLGSTEAVKILIKNDETNYQNYGDAGKNAEQFLTSPTSVVSNIPFINLEIIRKWLAAPEDSLNSIDKTEVIDAKRRLNSSLGFWTFNRYINMLYAKQSYTSMAKSFSMTLERDWAWLAPATSLYINLEKQILDLKKIIEGKSEFSATLDQYVVILGECMDIAQKETENKPLNDRDINFLNNLDRQIKNITKFSDSPIVVDVHTEPNSGMVLEEALGYPKEIFREKGGKKARGVLFNYFEFKYPMEKRLNDSQWQKLLEARDLKLILSPASTSMAMP
;
A
#
# COMPACT_ATOMS: atom_id res chain seq x y z
N MET A 1 50.38 56.47 8.51
CA MET A 1 51.24 56.61 9.72
C MET A 1 51.67 55.19 10.09
N ILE A 2 52.97 54.88 10.05
CA ILE A 2 53.88 54.85 11.22
C ILE A 2 53.40 53.74 12.19
N TYR A 3 53.97 52.53 12.12
CA TYR A 3 55.21 52.06 12.80
C TYR A 3 55.04 52.00 14.35
N TYR A 4 55.64 51.09 15.14
CA TYR A 4 56.30 49.77 14.94
C TYR A 4 56.84 49.34 16.32
N THR A 5 56.84 48.05 16.70
CA THR A 5 57.73 47.46 17.75
C THR A 5 57.66 48.02 19.20
N SER A 6 58.35 47.50 20.22
CA SER A 6 58.65 46.10 20.66
C SER A 6 59.33 46.14 22.05
N HIS A 7 59.48 44.99 22.74
CA HIS A 7 60.69 44.49 23.46
C HIS A 7 60.27 43.31 24.37
N ARG A 8 61.12 42.33 24.78
CA ARG A 8 62.23 41.59 24.14
C ARG A 8 62.75 40.55 25.17
N ARG A 9 62.86 39.25 24.82
CA ARG A 9 63.87 38.25 25.33
C ARG A 9 63.80 37.88 26.85
N ASN A 10 64.34 36.79 27.41
CA ASN A 10 64.94 35.47 27.02
C ASN A 10 64.95 34.59 28.34
N PHE A 11 65.47 33.35 28.53
CA PHE A 11 66.26 32.35 27.76
C PHE A 11 66.21 30.96 28.49
N PHE A 12 66.46 29.83 27.77
CA PHE A 12 66.91 28.49 28.28
C PHE A 12 66.03 27.74 29.34
N PHE A 13 66.23 26.44 29.67
CA PHE A 13 66.33 25.18 28.87
C PHE A 13 66.31 23.94 29.83
N GLY A 14 65.97 22.73 29.35
CA GLY A 14 66.12 21.44 30.09
C GLY A 14 64.82 20.88 30.70
N ILE A 15 64.33 19.63 30.53
CA ILE A 15 64.92 18.26 30.32
C ILE A 15 65.47 17.72 31.67
N LYS A 16 64.97 16.64 32.32
CA LYS A 16 64.49 15.30 31.85
C LYS A 16 63.75 14.48 32.95
N ASN A 17 63.16 13.31 32.58
CA ASN A 17 62.83 12.11 33.40
C ASN A 17 61.81 12.23 34.57
N ASP A 18 61.14 11.16 35.04
CA ASP A 18 60.51 9.99 34.35
C ASP A 18 59.50 9.28 35.30
N TYR A 19 58.44 8.72 34.71
CA TYR A 19 57.55 7.59 35.09
C TYR A 19 57.37 7.03 36.54
N ILE A 20 56.11 6.65 36.81
CA ILE A 20 55.58 5.69 37.84
C ILE A 20 55.40 6.21 39.29
N VAL A 21 54.26 6.86 39.54
CA VAL A 21 53.19 6.43 40.49
C VAL A 21 51.86 6.99 39.91
N MET A 22 51.16 6.29 39.00
CA MET A 22 50.25 5.16 39.23
C MET A 22 49.05 5.47 40.16
N SER A 23 47.89 5.70 39.52
CA SER A 23 46.53 5.38 39.97
C SER A 23 46.06 5.79 41.38
N ILE A 24 45.34 6.93 41.47
CA ILE A 24 44.22 7.14 42.43
C ILE A 24 43.35 8.38 42.09
N ALA A 25 43.93 9.41 41.46
CA ALA A 25 43.32 10.76 41.38
C ALA A 25 42.17 10.98 40.37
N ILE A 26 41.74 9.97 39.59
CA ILE A 26 40.76 10.15 38.49
C ILE A 26 39.35 9.62 38.83
N PHE A 27 39.14 8.99 39.99
CA PHE A 27 37.86 8.37 40.37
C PHE A 27 36.94 9.25 41.27
N LEU A 28 37.33 10.48 41.59
CA LEU A 28 36.66 11.34 42.58
C LEU A 28 36.10 12.66 42.01
N PHE A 29 35.77 12.70 40.71
CA PHE A 29 35.16 13.89 40.07
C PHE A 29 33.81 13.63 39.38
N PHE A 30 33.19 12.48 39.61
CA PHE A 30 31.94 12.06 38.92
C PHE A 30 30.77 11.67 39.85
N ASN A 31 30.85 11.99 41.15
CA ASN A 31 29.83 11.64 42.15
C ASN A 31 29.43 12.83 43.06
N MET A 32 29.09 13.97 42.46
CA MET A 32 28.51 15.10 43.20
C MET A 32 27.54 15.94 42.35
N ILE A 33 26.44 15.33 41.89
CA ILE A 33 25.23 16.07 41.52
C ILE A 33 24.30 16.08 42.73
N LEU A 34 23.91 17.28 43.17
CA LEU A 34 23.10 17.48 44.37
C LEU A 34 21.70 16.90 44.21
N VAL A 35 21.27 16.12 45.21
CA VAL A 35 19.87 15.65 45.34
C VAL A 35 19.00 16.84 45.76
N PHE A 36 18.50 17.59 44.78
CA PHE A 36 17.31 18.41 44.97
C PHE A 36 16.07 17.52 44.87
N PRO A 37 15.15 17.56 45.85
CA PRO A 37 13.89 16.83 45.75
C PRO A 37 12.99 17.52 44.72
N MET A 38 13.03 17.06 43.47
CA MET A 38 12.00 17.41 42.50
C MET A 38 10.64 16.97 43.06
N LYS A 39 9.72 17.93 43.24
CA LYS A 39 8.31 17.60 43.40
C LYS A 39 7.88 16.85 42.15
N ASN A 40 7.44 15.60 42.31
CA ASN A 40 6.69 14.91 41.27
C ASN A 40 5.47 15.78 40.90
N SER A 41 5.49 16.40 39.73
CA SER A 41 4.29 17.01 39.17
C SER A 41 3.39 15.87 38.67
N ALA A 42 2.12 15.87 39.09
CA ALA A 42 1.15 14.87 38.64
C ALA A 42 0.84 14.96 37.13
N ALA A 43 1.40 15.95 36.42
CA ALA A 43 1.23 16.16 34.99
C ALA A 43 1.85 15.04 34.13
N SER A 44 3.13 14.70 34.34
CA SER A 44 3.84 13.77 33.43
C SER A 44 3.35 12.32 33.54
N GLN A 45 2.89 11.91 34.72
CA GLN A 45 2.21 10.62 34.90
C GLN A 45 0.79 10.64 34.31
N ASN A 46 0.09 11.77 34.32
CA ASN A 46 -1.21 11.90 33.64
C ASN A 46 -1.06 11.87 32.11
N GLU A 47 -0.09 12.59 31.52
CA GLU A 47 0.14 12.56 30.06
C GLU A 47 0.49 11.16 29.56
N THR A 48 1.33 10.42 30.28
CA THR A 48 1.67 9.03 29.93
C THR A 48 0.59 8.00 30.28
N ALA A 49 -0.36 8.33 31.17
CA ALA A 49 -1.56 7.54 31.40
C ALA A 49 -2.63 7.76 30.30
N ILE A 50 -2.86 9.01 29.90
CA ILE A 50 -3.82 9.39 28.85
C ILE A 50 -3.51 8.66 27.53
N LEU A 51 -2.23 8.51 27.18
CA LEU A 51 -1.79 7.78 25.99
C LEU A 51 -2.15 6.28 25.97
N ARG A 52 -2.52 5.67 27.12
CA ARG A 52 -2.91 4.25 27.19
C ARG A 52 -4.41 3.99 26.96
N ASP A 53 -5.25 5.01 27.12
CA ASP A 53 -6.71 4.88 27.10
C ASP A 53 -7.36 5.33 25.77
N ILE A 54 -6.60 5.96 24.86
CA ILE A 54 -7.10 6.33 23.51
C ILE A 54 -7.38 5.04 22.70
N PRO A 55 -8.60 4.84 22.19
CA PRO A 55 -8.89 3.68 21.34
C PRO A 55 -8.08 3.74 20.03
N LYS A 56 -7.22 2.74 19.80
CA LYS A 56 -6.40 2.68 18.57
C LYS A 56 -7.24 2.65 17.27
N GLY A 57 -8.47 2.14 17.35
CA GLY A 57 -9.39 2.03 16.22
C GLY A 57 -10.86 2.12 16.64
N MET A 58 -11.76 2.26 15.66
CA MET A 58 -13.19 2.38 15.80
C MET A 58 -13.82 1.18 16.53
N ILE A 59 -13.37 -0.04 16.24
CA ILE A 59 -13.81 -1.25 16.97
C ILE A 59 -13.38 -1.14 18.45
N GLY A 60 -12.21 -0.56 18.72
CA GLY A 60 -11.76 -0.25 20.07
C GLY A 60 -12.66 0.75 20.78
N LEU A 61 -13.12 1.79 20.10
CA LEU A 61 -13.98 2.84 20.66
C LEU A 61 -15.40 2.32 20.93
N TYR A 62 -15.98 1.51 20.04
CA TYR A 62 -17.26 0.85 20.31
C TYR A 62 -17.13 -0.23 21.41
N GLN A 63 -15.98 -0.90 21.54
CA GLN A 63 -15.67 -1.74 22.69
C GLN A 63 -15.56 -0.92 24.00
N GLU A 64 -15.01 0.30 23.95
CA GLU A 64 -14.99 1.23 25.07
C GLU A 64 -16.41 1.71 25.44
N ASN A 65 -17.26 2.01 24.45
CA ASN A 65 -18.67 2.36 24.67
C ASN A 65 -19.40 1.28 25.49
N ARG A 66 -19.20 -0.02 25.19
CA ARG A 66 -19.74 -1.13 26.03
C ARG A 66 -19.18 -1.13 27.44
N LYS A 67 -17.87 -0.94 27.62
CA LYS A 67 -17.24 -0.92 28.94
C LYS A 67 -17.75 0.23 29.82
N LYS A 68 -18.01 1.39 29.21
CA LYS A 68 -18.41 2.64 29.91
C LYS A 68 -19.94 2.90 29.89
N GLY A 69 -20.74 1.99 29.35
CA GLY A 69 -22.21 2.15 29.26
C GLY A 69 -22.68 3.26 28.31
N ILE A 70 -21.82 3.76 27.43
CA ILE A 70 -22.11 4.88 26.52
C ILE A 70 -22.99 4.38 25.37
N PRO A 71 -24.15 4.99 25.05
CA PRO A 71 -24.97 4.62 23.91
C PRO A 71 -24.21 4.67 22.57
N ASN A 72 -24.45 3.70 21.68
CA ASN A 72 -23.81 3.66 20.36
C ASN A 72 -24.51 4.62 19.38
N TYR A 73 -23.73 5.40 18.63
CA TYR A 73 -24.17 5.98 17.36
C TYR A 73 -23.26 5.38 16.29
N ILE A 74 -23.79 4.41 15.56
CA ILE A 74 -23.08 3.73 14.47
C ILE A 74 -23.10 4.64 13.25
N THR A 75 -21.94 4.94 12.71
CA THR A 75 -21.76 5.83 11.56
C THR A 75 -21.53 5.04 10.28
N GLU A 76 -21.80 5.67 9.16
CA GLU A 76 -21.42 5.23 7.82
C GLU A 76 -19.92 4.91 7.72
N ASP A 77 -19.07 5.72 8.35
CA ASP A 77 -17.61 5.51 8.39
C ASP A 77 -17.25 4.18 9.09
N PHE A 78 -17.99 3.78 10.13
CA PHE A 78 -17.79 2.48 10.76
C PHE A 78 -18.25 1.31 9.87
N ILE A 79 -19.33 1.47 9.11
CA ILE A 79 -19.79 0.46 8.15
C ILE A 79 -18.80 0.34 6.97
N LEU A 80 -18.32 1.47 6.45
CA LEU A 80 -17.27 1.55 5.40
C LEU A 80 -15.96 0.90 5.85
N LEU A 81 -15.51 1.19 7.07
CA LEU A 81 -14.35 0.51 7.67
C LEU A 81 -14.61 -0.99 7.77
N SER A 82 -15.75 -1.39 8.34
CA SER A 82 -16.10 -2.81 8.54
C SER A 82 -16.11 -3.56 7.21
N HIS A 83 -16.66 -2.96 6.16
CA HIS A 83 -16.73 -3.49 4.81
C HIS A 83 -15.35 -3.70 4.19
N ALA A 84 -14.51 -2.66 4.20
CA ALA A 84 -13.13 -2.75 3.74
C ALA A 84 -12.33 -3.78 4.57
N MET A 85 -12.60 -3.86 5.88
CA MET A 85 -11.98 -4.85 6.75
C MET A 85 -12.35 -6.29 6.40
N VAL A 86 -13.60 -6.56 5.98
CA VAL A 86 -14.04 -7.88 5.50
C VAL A 86 -13.45 -8.20 4.13
N ILE A 87 -13.53 -7.28 3.17
CA ILE A 87 -12.95 -7.43 1.83
C ILE A 87 -11.47 -7.82 1.89
N ASN A 88 -10.67 -7.16 2.74
CA ASN A 88 -9.28 -7.57 2.90
C ASN A 88 -9.15 -9.01 3.41
N GLN A 89 -9.97 -9.42 4.38
CA GLN A 89 -9.82 -10.77 4.95
C GLN A 89 -10.07 -11.83 3.88
N SER A 90 -11.07 -11.63 3.01
CA SER A 90 -11.29 -12.44 1.80
C SER A 90 -10.03 -12.49 0.93
N ILE A 91 -9.46 -11.32 0.61
CA ILE A 91 -8.27 -11.21 -0.27
C ILE A 91 -7.06 -11.91 0.35
N THR A 92 -6.83 -11.72 1.65
CA THR A 92 -5.66 -12.28 2.36
C THR A 92 -5.73 -13.80 2.42
N MET A 93 -6.93 -14.36 2.65
CA MET A 93 -7.11 -15.81 2.60
C MET A 93 -6.99 -16.34 1.17
N MET A 94 -7.51 -15.66 0.14
CA MET A 94 -7.23 -16.04 -1.26
C MET A 94 -5.73 -15.99 -1.61
N GLU A 95 -4.98 -15.04 -1.04
CA GLU A 95 -3.52 -14.98 -1.22
C GLU A 95 -2.81 -16.17 -0.57
N GLN A 96 -3.16 -16.53 0.66
CA GLN A 96 -2.53 -17.62 1.42
C GLN A 96 -2.97 -19.02 0.94
N ASP A 97 -4.26 -19.21 0.67
CA ASP A 97 -4.88 -20.52 0.44
C ASP A 97 -4.83 -20.95 -1.04
N LEU A 98 -4.73 -19.99 -1.98
CA LEU A 98 -4.83 -20.25 -3.43
C LEU A 98 -3.64 -19.69 -4.23
N ILE A 99 -3.36 -18.40 -4.11
CA ILE A 99 -2.41 -17.70 -5.01
C ILE A 99 -0.96 -18.10 -4.67
N LEU A 100 -0.59 -18.09 -3.39
CA LEU A 100 0.76 -18.44 -2.93
C LEU A 100 1.12 -19.93 -3.19
N PRO A 101 0.27 -20.92 -2.89
CA PRO A 101 0.56 -22.32 -3.20
C PRO A 101 0.74 -22.57 -4.71
N ALA A 102 -0.19 -22.05 -5.54
CA ALA A 102 -0.10 -22.19 -7.00
C ALA A 102 1.12 -21.46 -7.58
N PHE A 103 1.53 -20.32 -7.02
CA PHE A 103 2.75 -19.63 -7.42
C PHE A 103 4.01 -20.40 -7.02
N LYS A 104 4.06 -21.00 -5.82
CA LYS A 104 5.16 -21.89 -5.39
C LYS A 104 5.28 -23.10 -6.33
N GLU A 105 4.17 -23.82 -6.61
CA GLU A 105 4.17 -24.98 -7.51
C GLU A 105 4.63 -24.64 -8.95
N LEU A 106 4.15 -23.52 -9.50
CA LEU A 106 4.58 -23.03 -10.81
C LEU A 106 6.08 -22.70 -10.84
N MET A 107 6.59 -22.05 -9.79
CA MET A 107 8.01 -21.69 -9.68
C MET A 107 8.90 -22.93 -9.57
N ASP A 108 8.53 -23.91 -8.72
CA ASP A 108 9.27 -25.16 -8.57
C ASP A 108 9.30 -25.98 -9.86
N SER A 109 8.17 -26.02 -10.57
CA SER A 109 8.05 -26.73 -11.86
C SER A 109 8.93 -26.09 -12.94
N LEU A 110 8.91 -24.76 -13.07
CA LEU A 110 9.75 -24.04 -14.03
C LEU A 110 11.24 -24.18 -13.68
N ILE A 111 11.62 -24.01 -12.41
CA ILE A 111 13.01 -24.13 -11.96
C ILE A 111 13.54 -25.55 -12.19
N THR A 112 12.70 -26.58 -12.03
CA THR A 112 13.10 -27.96 -12.34
C THR A 112 13.48 -28.10 -13.82
N ILE A 113 12.66 -27.57 -14.74
CA ILE A 113 12.95 -27.59 -16.18
C ILE A 113 14.21 -26.76 -16.52
N TYR A 114 14.34 -25.55 -15.97
CA TYR A 114 15.46 -24.66 -16.29
C TYR A 114 16.80 -25.10 -15.66
N ARG A 115 16.80 -25.94 -14.60
CA ARG A 115 18.02 -26.55 -14.03
C ARG A 115 18.70 -27.55 -14.96
N GLU A 116 17.98 -28.09 -15.95
CA GLU A 116 18.54 -29.04 -16.92
C GLU A 116 19.11 -28.36 -18.18
N ASN A 117 19.10 -27.01 -18.25
CA ASN A 117 19.53 -26.26 -19.43
C ASN A 117 20.48 -25.08 -19.10
N GLU A 118 21.78 -25.36 -19.07
CA GLU A 118 22.84 -24.37 -18.83
C GLU A 118 22.80 -23.17 -19.81
N ALA A 119 22.29 -23.35 -21.03
CA ALA A 119 22.17 -22.29 -22.04
C ALA A 119 21.06 -21.27 -21.74
N GLN A 120 20.38 -21.37 -20.59
CA GLN A 120 19.29 -20.50 -20.15
C GLN A 120 19.47 -20.02 -18.69
N GLN A 121 20.73 -19.89 -18.25
CA GLN A 121 21.11 -19.53 -16.89
C GLN A 121 20.53 -18.17 -16.41
N GLU A 122 20.32 -17.19 -17.29
CA GLU A 122 19.69 -15.92 -16.93
C GLU A 122 18.24 -16.10 -16.47
N ILE A 123 17.51 -17.02 -17.11
CA ILE A 123 16.13 -17.38 -16.74
C ILE A 123 16.15 -18.14 -15.41
N LEU A 124 17.07 -19.11 -15.26
CA LEU A 124 17.23 -19.84 -14.02
C LEU A 124 17.58 -18.89 -12.85
N ASN A 125 18.48 -17.93 -13.05
CA ASN A 125 18.83 -16.92 -12.04
C ASN A 125 17.61 -16.04 -11.67
N TYR A 126 16.85 -15.55 -12.66
CA TYR A 126 15.62 -14.79 -12.42
C TYR A 126 14.61 -15.58 -11.58
N LEU A 127 14.37 -16.85 -11.94
CA LEU A 127 13.44 -17.72 -11.23
C LEU A 127 13.94 -18.07 -9.82
N LEU A 128 15.25 -18.30 -9.64
CA LEU A 128 15.87 -18.58 -8.34
C LEU A 128 15.79 -17.39 -7.37
N VAL A 129 15.80 -16.14 -7.84
CA VAL A 129 15.49 -14.97 -6.98
C VAL A 129 14.07 -15.11 -6.42
N ILE A 130 13.08 -15.40 -7.27
CA ILE A 130 11.67 -15.55 -6.85
C ILE A 130 11.53 -16.72 -5.86
N GLN A 131 12.12 -17.89 -6.12
CA GLN A 131 12.05 -19.05 -5.22
C GLN A 131 12.71 -18.77 -3.86
N ASN A 132 13.90 -18.15 -3.82
CA ASN A 132 14.55 -17.84 -2.54
C ASN A 132 13.80 -16.78 -1.72
N LEU A 133 13.08 -15.87 -2.37
CA LEU A 133 12.15 -14.95 -1.70
C LEU A 133 10.94 -15.73 -1.15
N LEU A 134 10.29 -16.60 -1.93
CA LEU A 134 9.15 -17.43 -1.51
C LEU A 134 9.49 -18.40 -0.36
N ASP A 135 10.72 -18.90 -0.32
CA ASP A 135 11.25 -19.76 0.74
C ASP A 135 11.57 -19.00 2.04
N GLY A 136 11.58 -17.66 2.03
CA GLY A 136 11.98 -16.82 3.17
C GLY A 136 13.46 -16.94 3.56
N LYS A 137 14.29 -17.55 2.70
CA LYS A 137 15.72 -17.81 2.96
C LYS A 137 16.51 -16.49 3.04
N GLY A 138 17.28 -16.34 4.11
CA GLY A 138 18.08 -15.14 4.37
C GLY A 138 17.36 -14.04 5.15
N VAL A 139 16.13 -14.26 5.60
CA VAL A 139 15.55 -13.47 6.71
C VAL A 139 16.20 -13.97 8.02
N GLN A 140 17.37 -13.44 8.33
CA GLN A 140 17.98 -13.56 9.66
C GLN A 140 17.60 -12.36 10.52
N ASP A 141 17.12 -12.62 11.73
CA ASP A 141 16.64 -11.59 12.67
C ASP A 141 17.75 -10.62 13.08
N LYS A 142 17.66 -9.39 12.60
CA LYS A 142 18.61 -8.31 12.93
C LYS A 142 18.24 -7.49 14.18
N GLU A 143 17.15 -7.84 14.88
CA GLU A 143 16.72 -7.13 16.11
C GLU A 143 16.90 -7.93 17.42
N GLU A 144 17.01 -9.27 17.41
CA GLU A 144 17.09 -10.10 18.64
C GLU A 144 18.50 -10.60 19.05
N ILE A 145 19.58 -9.86 18.75
CA ILE A 145 20.92 -10.13 19.36
C ILE A 145 21.50 -8.88 20.06
N LYS A 146 20.75 -8.34 21.04
CA LYS A 146 21.28 -7.37 22.02
C LYS A 146 20.78 -7.51 23.47
N GLN A 147 20.23 -8.66 23.91
CA GLN A 147 19.88 -8.82 25.33
C GLN A 147 19.79 -10.24 25.92
N SER A 148 20.86 -11.04 25.89
CA SER A 148 21.00 -12.23 26.76
C SER A 148 22.45 -12.70 26.97
N GLY A 149 23.30 -11.82 27.51
CA GLY A 149 24.61 -12.24 28.02
C GLY A 149 24.49 -13.04 29.31
N ARG A 150 24.25 -14.37 29.21
CA ARG A 150 24.42 -15.33 30.31
C ARG A 150 25.04 -16.62 29.81
N GLU A 151 26.20 -16.92 30.34
CA GLU A 151 26.92 -18.18 30.17
C GLU A 151 26.24 -19.27 31.01
N THR A 152 25.91 -20.40 30.37
CA THR A 152 25.84 -21.71 31.03
C THR A 152 26.38 -22.74 30.06
N GLU A 153 27.56 -23.28 30.36
CA GLU A 153 28.08 -24.47 29.70
C GLU A 153 27.23 -25.67 30.11
N ASP A 154 26.78 -26.49 29.16
CA ASP A 154 26.76 -27.95 29.36
C ASP A 154 26.72 -28.71 28.03
N ASN A 155 27.21 -29.95 28.01
CA ASN A 155 27.43 -30.73 26.78
C ASN A 155 26.54 -31.98 26.70
N ASN A 156 25.72 -32.09 25.65
CA ASN A 156 25.53 -33.38 24.94
C ASN A 156 24.76 -33.25 23.61
N PRO A 157 25.26 -33.81 22.48
CA PRO A 157 24.55 -33.84 21.20
C PRO A 157 23.79 -35.17 20.98
N SER A 158 22.52 -35.26 21.38
CA SER A 158 21.69 -36.46 21.21
C SER A 158 20.80 -36.43 19.94
N GLU A 159 21.26 -37.12 18.90
CA GLU A 159 20.46 -37.84 17.90
C GLU A 159 19.11 -37.24 17.44
N THR A 160 19.15 -36.16 16.65
CA THR A 160 18.03 -35.80 15.75
C THR A 160 18.46 -35.26 14.37
N GLN A 161 19.74 -34.94 14.16
CA GLN A 161 20.27 -34.37 12.91
C GLN A 161 20.50 -35.39 11.76
N LYS A 162 19.57 -36.32 11.52
CA LYS A 162 19.70 -37.34 10.45
C LYS A 162 18.44 -37.57 9.59
N MET A 163 17.59 -36.55 9.37
CA MET A 163 16.52 -36.66 8.35
C MET A 163 16.04 -35.34 7.71
N SER A 164 16.95 -34.43 7.35
CA SER A 164 16.62 -33.22 6.56
C SER A 164 17.65 -32.81 5.49
N ALA A 165 18.81 -33.49 5.41
CA ALA A 165 19.88 -33.17 4.47
C ALA A 165 19.59 -33.68 3.04
N LYS A 166 18.68 -33.03 2.31
CA LYS A 166 18.39 -33.34 0.90
C LYS A 166 18.45 -32.10 0.01
N GLY A 167 19.66 -31.70 -0.37
CA GLY A 167 19.91 -30.82 -1.52
C GLY A 167 19.89 -29.31 -1.25
N THR A 168 20.80 -28.80 -0.40
CA THR A 168 21.19 -27.38 -0.45
C THR A 168 22.05 -27.13 -1.69
N THR A 169 21.40 -26.86 -2.83
CA THR A 169 22.06 -26.27 -3.99
C THR A 169 22.63 -24.89 -3.60
N SER A 170 23.89 -24.62 -3.95
CA SER A 170 24.50 -23.31 -3.70
C SER A 170 23.84 -22.25 -4.57
N ILE A 171 23.36 -21.17 -3.93
CA ILE A 171 22.77 -20.02 -4.62
C ILE A 171 23.85 -19.36 -5.50
N PRO A 172 23.58 -19.06 -6.79
CA PRO A 172 24.54 -18.36 -7.64
C PRO A 172 24.91 -16.98 -7.09
N PRO A 173 26.17 -16.51 -7.20
CA PRO A 173 26.60 -15.21 -6.66
C PRO A 173 25.78 -14.02 -7.16
N GLU A 174 25.25 -14.09 -8.38
CA GLU A 174 24.41 -13.07 -9.01
C GLU A 174 23.02 -13.03 -8.36
N VAL A 175 22.47 -14.19 -7.98
CA VAL A 175 21.20 -14.33 -7.28
C VAL A 175 21.31 -13.79 -5.86
N GLU A 176 22.39 -14.10 -5.13
CA GLU A 176 22.54 -13.58 -3.77
C GLU A 176 22.73 -12.06 -3.74
N LYS A 177 23.53 -11.47 -4.65
CA LYS A 177 23.66 -10.01 -4.80
C LYS A 177 22.33 -9.33 -5.10
N GLU A 178 21.47 -9.94 -5.91
CA GLU A 178 20.17 -9.37 -6.23
C GLU A 178 19.21 -9.47 -5.03
N LEU A 179 19.24 -10.60 -4.30
CA LEU A 179 18.54 -10.77 -3.03
C LEU A 179 19.02 -9.78 -1.96
N GLU A 180 20.31 -9.45 -1.88
CA GLU A 180 20.84 -8.41 -0.99
C GLU A 180 20.20 -7.05 -1.27
N LYS A 181 20.10 -6.61 -2.53
CA LYS A 181 19.46 -5.34 -2.93
C LYS A 181 17.96 -5.34 -2.57
N ILE A 182 17.26 -6.45 -2.82
CA ILE A 182 15.83 -6.62 -2.53
C ILE A 182 15.58 -6.59 -1.01
N ARG A 183 16.37 -7.32 -0.22
CA ARG A 183 16.27 -7.34 1.26
C ARG A 183 16.68 -6.01 1.89
N ALA A 184 17.63 -5.27 1.30
CA ALA A 184 18.02 -3.94 1.74
C ALA A 184 16.92 -2.88 1.49
N ALA A 185 16.11 -3.09 0.44
CA ALA A 185 14.93 -2.29 0.09
C ALA A 185 15.19 -0.77 0.03
N GLN A 186 16.33 -0.37 -0.57
CA GLN A 186 16.82 1.01 -0.57
C GLN A 186 17.31 1.44 -1.95
N GLY A 187 17.12 2.72 -2.27
CA GLY A 187 17.68 3.39 -3.45
C GLY A 187 17.18 2.90 -4.82
N ILE A 188 17.74 3.52 -5.86
CA ILE A 188 17.59 3.14 -7.27
C ILE A 188 18.94 2.63 -7.76
N TYR A 189 19.02 1.34 -8.06
CA TYR A 189 20.27 0.66 -8.44
C TYR A 189 20.10 -0.15 -9.73
N PHE A 190 21.20 -0.67 -10.26
CA PHE A 190 21.18 -1.55 -11.43
C PHE A 190 21.01 -3.01 -11.00
N SER A 191 20.07 -3.70 -11.63
CA SER A 191 19.90 -5.15 -11.51
C SER A 191 20.85 -5.84 -12.47
N ASP A 192 21.68 -6.74 -11.97
CA ASP A 192 22.63 -7.48 -12.81
C ASP A 192 21.93 -8.60 -13.59
N ILE A 193 20.85 -9.16 -13.01
CA ILE A 193 19.99 -10.16 -13.64
C ILE A 193 19.04 -9.51 -14.65
N MET A 194 18.33 -8.43 -14.28
CA MET A 194 17.37 -7.76 -15.16
C MET A 194 18.00 -6.70 -16.08
N GLN A 195 19.31 -6.47 -15.98
CA GLN A 195 20.12 -5.59 -16.83
C GLN A 195 19.58 -4.16 -17.02
N GLN A 196 18.88 -3.65 -16.01
CA GLN A 196 18.19 -2.36 -16.02
C GLN A 196 18.20 -1.69 -14.64
N LYS A 197 17.86 -0.40 -14.57
CA LYS A 197 17.66 0.28 -13.28
C LYS A 197 16.33 -0.13 -12.65
N MET A 198 16.35 -0.47 -11.37
CA MET A 198 15.19 -0.83 -10.58
C MET A 198 15.12 0.03 -9.31
N ASP A 199 13.91 0.40 -8.90
CA ASP A 199 13.64 1.07 -7.64
C ASP A 199 13.47 0.04 -6.52
N TYR A 200 14.55 -0.22 -5.78
CA TYR A 200 14.52 -1.25 -4.73
C TYR A 200 13.76 -0.80 -3.48
N THR A 201 13.44 0.49 -3.33
CA THR A 201 12.58 0.97 -2.24
C THR A 201 11.16 0.37 -2.31
N GLN A 202 10.76 -0.19 -3.45
CA GLN A 202 9.46 -0.88 -3.61
C GLN A 202 9.40 -2.28 -2.99
N PHE A 203 10.53 -2.84 -2.53
CA PHE A 203 10.59 -4.12 -1.82
C PHE A 203 10.48 -3.99 -0.29
N MET A 204 10.29 -2.77 0.22
CA MET A 204 10.17 -2.49 1.65
C MET A 204 8.84 -3.03 2.20
N VAL A 205 8.91 -4.04 3.06
CA VAL A 205 7.75 -4.78 3.56
C VAL A 205 6.84 -3.87 4.40
N ARG A 206 5.57 -3.80 4.02
CA ARG A 206 4.58 -2.85 4.55
C ARG A 206 3.16 -3.41 4.49
N GLY A 207 2.27 -2.89 5.32
CA GLY A 207 0.94 -3.46 5.50
C GLY A 207 1.00 -4.94 5.93
N LYS A 208 0.05 -5.76 5.46
CA LYS A 208 -0.23 -7.09 6.04
C LYS A 208 0.90 -8.11 5.81
N TYR A 209 1.83 -7.77 4.94
CA TYR A 209 2.98 -8.58 4.63
C TYR A 209 4.06 -8.46 5.70
N THR A 210 3.92 -7.54 6.67
CA THR A 210 4.67 -7.56 7.94
C THR A 210 4.08 -8.51 8.99
N MET A 211 2.95 -9.20 8.72
CA MET A 211 2.27 -10.04 9.73
C MET A 211 2.93 -11.40 9.96
N THR A 212 3.52 -11.98 8.91
CA THR A 212 4.20 -13.28 8.94
C THR A 212 5.38 -13.27 7.98
N GLN A 213 6.41 -14.08 8.25
CA GLN A 213 7.54 -14.27 7.34
C GLN A 213 7.08 -14.77 5.96
N GLU A 214 6.04 -15.61 5.89
CA GLU A 214 5.49 -16.12 4.64
C GLU A 214 4.80 -15.03 3.80
N LEU A 215 4.04 -14.12 4.41
CA LEU A 215 3.46 -12.99 3.67
C LEU A 215 4.56 -11.99 3.24
N SER A 216 5.60 -11.80 4.05
CA SER A 216 6.79 -10.99 3.69
C SER A 216 7.55 -11.60 2.49
N ALA A 217 7.72 -12.91 2.49
CA ALA A 217 8.33 -13.70 1.41
C ALA A 217 7.51 -13.56 0.11
N TYR A 218 6.21 -13.84 0.19
CA TYR A 218 5.25 -13.69 -0.90
C TYR A 218 5.25 -12.27 -1.48
N PHE A 219 5.32 -11.22 -0.64
CA PHE A 219 5.43 -9.85 -1.12
C PHE A 219 6.63 -9.65 -2.03
N GLN A 220 7.83 -9.90 -1.53
CA GLN A 220 9.04 -9.56 -2.26
C GLN A 220 9.14 -10.37 -3.56
N ALA A 221 8.71 -11.64 -3.53
CA ALA A 221 8.59 -12.49 -4.71
C ALA A 221 7.60 -11.94 -5.76
N MET A 222 6.36 -11.65 -5.37
CA MET A 222 5.33 -11.11 -6.29
C MET A 222 5.69 -9.72 -6.80
N LYS A 223 6.26 -8.85 -5.95
CA LYS A 223 6.71 -7.52 -6.35
C LYS A 223 7.83 -7.64 -7.38
N TYR A 224 8.84 -8.49 -7.16
CA TYR A 224 9.95 -8.69 -8.11
C TYR A 224 9.43 -9.22 -9.44
N ALA A 225 8.59 -10.26 -9.42
CA ALA A 225 7.93 -10.80 -10.62
C ALA A 225 7.02 -9.79 -11.36
N GLY A 226 6.52 -8.77 -10.66
CA GLY A 226 5.60 -7.75 -11.16
C GLY A 226 6.18 -6.36 -11.46
N VAL A 227 7.46 -6.11 -11.15
CA VAL A 227 8.21 -4.92 -11.61
C VAL A 227 9.27 -5.25 -12.66
N ALA A 228 9.87 -6.44 -12.61
CA ALA A 228 10.89 -6.90 -13.55
C ALA A 228 10.34 -6.95 -14.98
N LEU A 229 10.76 -5.98 -15.80
CA LEU A 229 10.36 -5.83 -17.19
C LEU A 229 11.31 -6.59 -18.11
N PHE A 230 10.74 -7.33 -19.06
CA PHE A 230 11.44 -7.87 -20.23
C PHE A 230 11.04 -6.99 -21.44
N PRO A 231 11.81 -5.93 -21.75
CA PRO A 231 11.39 -4.84 -22.63
C PRO A 231 11.54 -5.20 -24.11
N VAL A 232 10.56 -4.82 -24.94
CA VAL A 232 10.72 -4.94 -26.39
C VAL A 232 11.44 -3.72 -27.00
N VAL A 233 11.42 -2.57 -26.32
CA VAL A 233 12.09 -1.34 -26.80
C VAL A 233 13.39 -1.09 -26.05
N ALA A 234 14.49 -0.94 -26.80
CA ALA A 234 15.73 -0.39 -26.28
C ALA A 234 15.69 1.14 -26.37
N SER A 235 16.19 1.84 -25.35
CA SER A 235 16.14 3.31 -25.28
C SER A 235 17.18 3.89 -24.33
N LYS A 236 17.68 5.08 -24.69
CA LYS A 236 18.54 5.91 -23.84
C LYS A 236 17.83 6.48 -22.61
N SER A 237 16.49 6.49 -22.55
CA SER A 237 15.72 6.95 -21.39
C SER A 237 15.65 5.91 -20.26
N THR A 238 15.54 4.63 -20.60
CA THR A 238 15.62 3.51 -19.63
C THR A 238 17.06 3.06 -19.39
N GLY A 239 17.96 3.36 -20.33
CA GLY A 239 19.36 2.95 -20.32
C GLY A 239 19.62 1.57 -20.95
N ILE A 240 18.58 0.94 -21.48
CA ILE A 240 18.60 -0.45 -21.98
C ILE A 240 19.03 -0.44 -23.45
N THR A 241 20.10 -1.17 -23.77
CA THR A 241 20.64 -1.28 -25.14
C THR A 241 19.87 -2.30 -25.97
N SER A 242 20.12 -2.32 -27.29
CA SER A 242 19.51 -3.31 -28.18
C SER A 242 19.76 -4.75 -27.71
N SER A 243 21.02 -5.10 -27.42
CA SER A 243 21.41 -6.46 -27.02
C SER A 243 20.81 -6.91 -25.68
N GLN A 244 20.69 -6.00 -24.70
CA GLN A 244 20.03 -6.30 -23.43
C GLN A 244 18.54 -6.59 -23.64
N ALA A 245 17.86 -5.80 -24.48
CA ALA A 245 16.46 -6.02 -24.81
C ALA A 245 16.24 -7.24 -25.74
N ASP A 246 17.19 -7.60 -26.59
CA ASP A 246 17.16 -8.87 -27.35
C ASP A 246 17.31 -10.07 -26.41
N LEU A 247 18.27 -10.03 -25.47
CA LEU A 247 18.44 -11.07 -24.44
C LEU A 247 17.18 -11.22 -23.58
N LEU A 248 16.68 -10.13 -22.98
CA LEU A 248 15.50 -10.17 -22.13
C LEU A 248 14.22 -10.58 -22.89
N THR A 249 14.06 -10.15 -24.15
CA THR A 249 12.94 -10.66 -24.98
C THR A 249 13.10 -12.15 -25.25
N SER A 250 14.32 -12.64 -25.49
CA SER A 250 14.59 -14.08 -25.66
C SER A 250 14.26 -14.88 -24.39
N CYS A 251 14.57 -14.34 -23.21
CA CYS A 251 14.19 -14.92 -21.92
C CYS A 251 12.66 -15.04 -21.77
N ALA A 252 11.93 -13.97 -22.06
CA ALA A 252 10.46 -13.98 -22.04
C ALA A 252 9.88 -14.99 -23.05
N VAL A 253 10.37 -15.00 -24.29
CA VAL A 253 9.95 -15.95 -25.33
C VAL A 253 10.24 -17.40 -24.93
N SER A 254 11.37 -17.68 -24.28
CA SER A 254 11.69 -19.02 -23.76
C SER A 254 10.70 -19.43 -22.67
N MET A 255 10.49 -18.61 -21.63
CA MET A 255 9.52 -18.92 -20.57
C MET A 255 8.11 -19.18 -21.12
N ILE A 256 7.69 -18.36 -22.09
CA ILE A 256 6.39 -18.49 -22.76
C ILE A 256 6.30 -19.81 -23.55
N LYS A 257 7.36 -20.20 -24.28
CA LYS A 257 7.42 -21.50 -24.98
C LYS A 257 7.40 -22.69 -24.00
N THR A 258 8.14 -22.62 -22.89
CA THR A 258 8.19 -23.67 -21.85
C THR A 258 6.82 -23.87 -21.18
N ILE A 259 6.14 -22.78 -20.82
CA ILE A 259 4.79 -22.84 -20.25
C ILE A 259 3.79 -23.38 -21.30
N ASN A 260 3.95 -23.00 -22.58
CA ASN A 260 3.10 -23.49 -23.66
C ASN A 260 3.41 -24.92 -24.13
N SER A 261 4.49 -25.56 -23.66
CA SER A 261 4.81 -26.96 -23.99
C SER A 261 4.20 -27.98 -23.04
N SER A 262 3.44 -27.54 -22.03
CA SER A 262 2.74 -28.40 -21.08
C SER A 262 1.39 -27.81 -20.70
N ASP A 263 0.31 -28.55 -20.97
CA ASP A 263 -1.06 -28.16 -20.62
C ASP A 263 -1.20 -27.87 -19.11
N GLN A 264 -0.44 -28.57 -18.26
CA GLN A 264 -0.41 -28.33 -16.81
C GLN A 264 0.19 -26.96 -16.47
N LEU A 265 1.34 -26.60 -17.07
CA LEU A 265 1.98 -25.30 -16.83
C LEU A 265 1.13 -24.15 -17.38
N GLN A 266 0.59 -24.31 -18.59
CA GLN A 266 -0.30 -23.33 -19.22
C GLN A 266 -1.55 -23.12 -18.36
N THR A 267 -2.17 -24.20 -17.87
CA THR A 267 -3.34 -24.15 -16.99
C THR A 267 -3.03 -23.47 -15.66
N ALA A 268 -1.96 -23.87 -14.96
CA ALA A 268 -1.58 -23.29 -13.66
C ALA A 268 -1.29 -21.78 -13.77
N TYR A 269 -0.52 -21.37 -14.78
CA TYR A 269 -0.19 -19.96 -15.01
C TYR A 269 -1.43 -19.14 -15.40
N GLN A 270 -2.29 -19.66 -16.27
CA GLN A 270 -3.53 -18.97 -16.68
C GLN A 270 -4.52 -18.84 -15.52
N GLN A 271 -4.71 -19.88 -14.71
CA GLN A 271 -5.58 -19.84 -13.51
C GLN A 271 -5.10 -18.82 -12.48
N LEU A 272 -3.78 -18.72 -12.26
CA LEU A 272 -3.17 -17.73 -11.38
C LEU A 272 -3.42 -16.29 -11.89
N LEU A 273 -3.20 -16.05 -13.19
CA LEU A 273 -3.44 -14.73 -13.80
C LEU A 273 -4.91 -14.32 -13.82
N ASP A 274 -5.85 -15.24 -14.10
CA ASP A 274 -7.29 -14.96 -14.10
C ASP A 274 -7.85 -14.78 -12.68
N THR A 275 -7.34 -15.51 -11.68
CA THR A 275 -7.69 -15.30 -10.26
C THR A 275 -7.30 -13.87 -9.83
N LEU A 276 -6.06 -13.45 -10.11
CA LEU A 276 -5.60 -12.09 -9.83
C LEU A 276 -6.40 -11.03 -10.61
N LYS A 277 -6.77 -11.32 -11.87
CA LYS A 277 -7.57 -10.42 -12.72
C LYS A 277 -9.00 -10.23 -12.21
N LEU A 278 -9.61 -11.28 -11.67
CA LEU A 278 -10.98 -11.26 -11.16
C LEU A 278 -11.10 -10.41 -9.88
N ILE A 279 -10.06 -10.42 -9.04
CA ILE A 279 -10.01 -9.65 -7.78
C ILE A 279 -9.59 -8.19 -8.07
N PHE A 280 -8.45 -7.99 -8.74
CA PHE A 280 -7.74 -6.71 -8.80
C PHE A 280 -7.85 -5.97 -10.15
N GLY A 281 -8.43 -6.59 -11.18
CA GLY A 281 -8.60 -5.99 -12.50
C GLY A 281 -7.58 -6.45 -13.54
N PRO A 282 -7.74 -6.00 -14.80
CA PRO A 282 -6.93 -6.42 -15.94
C PRO A 282 -5.48 -5.93 -15.87
N VAL A 283 -4.69 -6.33 -16.85
CA VAL A 283 -3.34 -5.81 -17.11
C VAL A 283 -3.27 -5.22 -18.52
N ASP A 284 -2.59 -4.08 -18.63
CA ASP A 284 -2.38 -3.29 -19.84
C ASP A 284 -1.02 -3.57 -20.52
N ASP A 285 -0.16 -4.36 -19.87
CA ASP A 285 1.03 -4.96 -20.48
C ASP A 285 0.71 -6.00 -21.58
N LEU A 286 1.74 -6.37 -22.36
CA LEU A 286 1.70 -7.54 -23.23
C LEU A 286 1.65 -8.84 -22.39
N VAL A 287 0.65 -9.68 -22.62
CA VAL A 287 0.49 -10.96 -21.92
C VAL A 287 0.94 -12.14 -22.76
N PHE A 288 1.01 -13.31 -22.13
CA PHE A 288 1.32 -14.61 -22.74
C PHE A 288 0.69 -14.83 -24.13
N GLN A 289 -0.62 -14.58 -24.24
CA GLN A 289 -1.38 -14.75 -25.49
C GLN A 289 -1.00 -13.73 -26.59
N ASP A 290 -0.61 -12.50 -26.21
CA ASP A 290 -0.10 -11.51 -27.18
C ASP A 290 1.22 -11.98 -27.80
N TYR A 291 2.09 -12.57 -26.97
CA TYR A 291 3.37 -13.12 -27.42
C TYR A 291 3.18 -14.35 -28.31
N LEU A 292 2.35 -15.32 -27.94
CA LEU A 292 2.07 -16.49 -28.78
C LEU A 292 1.57 -16.07 -30.17
N HIS A 293 0.56 -15.20 -30.23
CA HIS A 293 0.02 -14.69 -31.48
C HIS A 293 1.09 -14.03 -32.37
N VAL A 294 1.96 -13.19 -31.78
CA VAL A 294 3.01 -12.49 -32.54
C VAL A 294 4.16 -13.42 -32.94
N ILE A 295 4.49 -14.44 -32.13
CA ILE A 295 5.46 -15.49 -32.47
C ILE A 295 4.94 -16.34 -33.64
N GLU A 296 3.71 -16.84 -33.55
CA GLU A 296 3.06 -17.66 -34.60
C GLU A 296 2.99 -16.91 -35.93
N ASN A 297 2.53 -15.66 -35.92
CA ASN A 297 2.51 -14.81 -37.11
C ASN A 297 3.91 -14.60 -37.68
N SER A 298 4.92 -14.36 -36.83
CA SER A 298 6.30 -14.15 -37.29
C SER A 298 6.91 -15.40 -37.92
N LEU A 299 6.55 -16.60 -37.44
CA LEU A 299 7.02 -17.89 -37.98
C LEU A 299 6.27 -18.33 -39.25
N GLN A 300 5.07 -17.81 -39.51
CA GLN A 300 4.31 -18.11 -40.75
C GLN A 300 4.88 -17.42 -42.00
N TYR A 301 5.61 -16.31 -41.83
CA TYR A 301 6.18 -15.53 -42.94
C TYR A 301 7.70 -15.69 -43.10
N ASP A 302 8.36 -16.51 -42.29
CA ASP A 302 9.80 -16.80 -42.41
C ASP A 302 10.04 -18.19 -43.04
N ASN A 303 10.67 -18.22 -44.21
CA ASN A 303 10.96 -19.44 -44.96
C ASN A 303 11.93 -20.39 -44.21
N ASN A 304 12.74 -19.87 -43.28
CA ASN A 304 13.70 -20.65 -42.50
C ASN A 304 13.12 -21.11 -41.15
N LYS A 305 11.97 -20.56 -40.72
CA LYS A 305 11.33 -20.80 -39.40
C LYS A 305 12.18 -20.43 -38.18
N GLU A 306 13.25 -19.65 -38.35
CA GLU A 306 14.05 -19.14 -37.23
C GLU A 306 13.46 -17.83 -36.71
N LEU A 307 13.46 -17.65 -35.38
CA LEU A 307 12.78 -16.52 -34.75
C LEU A 307 13.74 -15.33 -34.56
N ASN A 308 13.79 -14.43 -35.55
CA ASN A 308 14.56 -13.19 -35.42
C ASN A 308 13.97 -12.29 -34.30
N ILE A 309 14.68 -12.23 -33.17
CA ILE A 309 14.21 -11.54 -31.95
C ILE A 309 14.08 -10.02 -32.16
N THR A 310 14.97 -9.38 -32.91
CA THR A 310 14.90 -7.94 -33.17
C THR A 310 13.65 -7.59 -33.99
N ASN A 311 13.32 -8.39 -35.01
CA ASN A 311 12.08 -8.25 -35.78
C ASN A 311 10.84 -8.54 -34.91
N LEU A 312 10.90 -9.59 -34.07
CA LEU A 312 9.83 -9.95 -33.14
C LEU A 312 9.51 -8.80 -32.18
N ARG A 313 10.52 -8.14 -31.63
CA ARG A 313 10.39 -6.97 -30.74
C ARG A 313 9.63 -5.82 -31.39
N GLU A 314 9.93 -5.52 -32.65
CA GLU A 314 9.15 -4.52 -33.38
C GLU A 314 7.69 -4.97 -33.59
N ASN A 315 7.47 -6.24 -33.92
CA ASN A 315 6.13 -6.79 -34.14
C ASN A 315 5.30 -6.80 -32.86
N LEU A 316 5.92 -7.09 -31.71
CA LEU A 316 5.31 -6.99 -30.38
C LEU A 316 4.91 -5.53 -30.06
N LEU A 317 5.74 -4.54 -30.39
CA LEU A 317 5.37 -3.13 -30.20
C LEU A 317 4.27 -2.68 -31.18
N LYS A 318 4.29 -3.14 -32.43
CA LYS A 318 3.22 -2.89 -33.42
C LYS A 318 1.90 -3.48 -32.92
N HIS A 319 1.91 -4.70 -32.39
CA HIS A 319 0.77 -5.35 -31.74
C HIS A 319 0.30 -4.61 -30.49
N ALA A 320 1.22 -4.18 -29.61
CA ALA A 320 0.90 -3.38 -28.43
C ALA A 320 0.22 -2.05 -28.79
N THR A 321 0.70 -1.39 -29.85
CA THR A 321 0.11 -0.15 -30.37
C THR A 321 -1.29 -0.37 -30.95
N LYS A 322 -1.50 -1.48 -31.67
CA LYS A 322 -2.78 -1.80 -32.32
C LYS A 322 -3.87 -2.23 -31.34
N ASN A 323 -3.50 -2.94 -30.28
CA ASN A 323 -4.45 -3.61 -29.36
C ASN A 323 -4.48 -2.98 -27.97
N ASN A 324 -3.97 -1.75 -27.80
CA ASN A 324 -3.88 -1.04 -26.52
C ASN A 324 -3.17 -1.84 -25.41
N LYS A 325 -2.10 -2.55 -25.74
CA LYS A 325 -1.23 -3.27 -24.79
C LYS A 325 0.08 -2.53 -24.51
N LYS A 326 -0.01 -1.21 -24.40
CA LYS A 326 1.04 -0.35 -23.83
C LYS A 326 0.62 0.03 -22.42
N PRO A 327 1.54 0.07 -21.44
CA PRO A 327 1.20 0.44 -20.08
C PRO A 327 0.62 1.86 -20.04
N SER A 328 -0.62 1.98 -19.58
CA SER A 328 -1.32 3.23 -19.28
C SER A 328 -0.78 3.87 -18.01
N ILE A 329 -0.22 3.06 -17.11
CA ILE A 329 0.47 3.48 -15.89
C ILE A 329 1.98 3.23 -16.04
N ILE A 330 2.80 4.27 -15.90
CA ILE A 330 4.27 4.15 -15.98
C ILE A 330 4.83 3.77 -14.61
N SER A 331 5.10 2.48 -14.43
CA SER A 331 5.58 1.87 -13.19
C SER A 331 7.11 1.79 -13.04
N GLY A 332 7.88 2.40 -13.95
CA GLY A 332 9.34 2.30 -13.98
C GLY A 332 10.05 3.58 -14.41
N ILE A 333 11.38 3.57 -14.31
CA ILE A 333 12.23 4.76 -14.41
C ILE A 333 12.51 5.11 -15.88
N VAL A 334 12.09 6.31 -16.29
CA VAL A 334 12.27 6.83 -17.66
C VAL A 334 12.86 8.24 -17.61
N ASP A 335 14.11 8.42 -18.06
CA ASP A 335 14.69 9.76 -18.26
C ASP A 335 14.13 10.39 -19.54
N ILE A 336 13.07 11.19 -19.38
CA ILE A 336 12.33 11.82 -20.47
C ILE A 336 13.21 12.78 -21.29
N ASN A 337 14.26 13.36 -20.70
CA ASN A 337 15.19 14.24 -21.42
C ASN A 337 16.06 13.46 -22.43
N ARG A 338 16.12 12.13 -22.30
CA ARG A 338 16.88 11.20 -23.16
C ARG A 338 16.01 10.34 -24.08
N LEU A 339 14.68 10.52 -24.04
CA LEU A 339 13.73 9.78 -24.86
C LEU A 339 13.89 10.11 -26.34
N GLU A 340 13.92 9.09 -27.20
CA GLU A 340 14.12 9.29 -28.64
C GLU A 340 12.93 9.99 -29.33
N LYS A 341 13.21 10.80 -30.35
CA LYS A 341 12.16 11.48 -31.15
C LYS A 341 11.20 10.45 -31.74
N GLY A 342 9.90 10.63 -31.47
CA GLY A 342 8.85 9.71 -31.92
C GLY A 342 8.61 8.50 -30.99
N ARG A 343 9.29 8.43 -29.84
CA ARG A 343 8.96 7.50 -28.74
C ARG A 343 8.19 8.21 -27.63
N THR A 344 7.40 7.44 -26.91
CA THR A 344 6.70 7.83 -25.68
C THR A 344 7.27 7.06 -24.48
N ALA A 345 6.99 7.52 -23.25
CA ALA A 345 7.30 6.75 -22.05
C ALA A 345 6.63 5.37 -22.04
N GLN A 346 5.45 5.25 -22.67
CA GLN A 346 4.72 3.99 -22.78
C GLN A 346 5.42 3.00 -23.72
N ASP A 347 6.00 3.46 -24.83
CA ASP A 347 6.77 2.60 -25.75
C ASP A 347 7.96 1.95 -25.04
N VAL A 348 8.75 2.75 -24.31
CA VAL A 348 9.99 2.27 -23.66
C VAL A 348 9.73 1.40 -22.42
N MET A 349 8.51 1.45 -21.88
CA MET A 349 8.02 0.58 -20.81
C MET A 349 7.20 -0.62 -21.31
N THR A 350 6.97 -0.74 -22.63
CA THR A 350 6.25 -1.88 -23.23
C THR A 350 7.13 -3.14 -23.21
N GLY A 351 6.57 -4.24 -22.71
CA GLY A 351 7.23 -5.55 -22.69
C GLY A 351 6.42 -6.57 -21.91
N PHE A 352 7.07 -7.68 -21.57
CA PHE A 352 6.51 -8.72 -20.71
C PHE A 352 6.91 -8.50 -19.25
N ARG A 353 6.05 -8.92 -18.32
CA ARG A 353 6.33 -9.14 -16.90
C ARG A 353 5.76 -10.49 -16.50
N PHE A 354 6.35 -11.18 -15.53
CA PHE A 354 5.91 -12.53 -15.19
C PHE A 354 4.64 -12.54 -14.32
N MET A 355 4.53 -11.60 -13.37
CA MET A 355 3.31 -11.36 -12.57
C MET A 355 2.89 -9.89 -12.68
N PRO A 356 2.42 -9.42 -13.85
CA PRO A 356 2.22 -8.01 -14.13
C PRO A 356 1.32 -7.32 -13.09
N SER A 357 1.77 -6.13 -12.67
CA SER A 357 1.04 -5.22 -11.78
C SER A 357 -0.32 -4.85 -12.42
N ARG A 358 -1.36 -4.73 -11.59
CA ARG A 358 -2.74 -4.63 -12.09
C ARG A 358 -3.13 -3.19 -12.39
N TYR A 359 -3.80 -2.98 -13.52
CA TYR A 359 -4.32 -1.67 -13.90
C TYR A 359 -5.38 -1.22 -12.88
N THR A 360 -5.25 0.01 -12.39
CA THR A 360 -6.19 0.62 -11.45
C THR A 360 -6.60 2.02 -11.96
N PRO A 361 -7.90 2.28 -12.18
CA PRO A 361 -8.36 3.48 -12.90
C PRO A 361 -8.10 4.79 -12.16
N ASP A 362 -8.05 4.77 -10.83
CA ASP A 362 -7.64 5.91 -10.00
C ASP A 362 -6.14 6.20 -10.12
N SER A 363 -5.28 5.18 -10.18
CA SER A 363 -3.84 5.37 -10.47
C SER A 363 -3.61 5.95 -11.88
N ALA A 364 -4.38 5.49 -12.87
CA ALA A 364 -4.33 6.01 -14.24
C ALA A 364 -4.81 7.48 -14.31
N ALA A 365 -5.91 7.80 -13.62
CA ALA A 365 -6.41 9.17 -13.48
C ALA A 365 -5.40 10.09 -12.76
N MET A 366 -4.79 9.64 -11.66
CA MET A 366 -3.71 10.37 -10.97
C MET A 366 -2.52 10.65 -11.90
N GLN A 367 -2.15 9.71 -12.77
CA GLN A 367 -1.06 9.95 -13.74
C GLN A 367 -1.44 10.95 -14.86
N GLN A 368 -2.72 11.13 -15.18
CA GLN A 368 -3.15 12.24 -16.04
C GLN A 368 -3.00 13.60 -15.35
N LEU A 369 -3.05 13.66 -14.02
CA LEU A 369 -3.08 14.90 -13.25
C LEU A 369 -1.69 15.44 -12.85
N VAL A 370 -0.59 14.79 -13.28
CA VAL A 370 0.79 15.21 -12.95
C VAL A 370 1.56 15.70 -14.19
N PHE A 371 2.80 16.13 -13.94
CA PHE A 371 3.81 16.50 -14.93
C PHE A 371 3.84 15.53 -16.13
N HIS A 372 4.18 16.08 -17.30
CA HIS A 372 3.86 15.60 -18.66
C HIS A 372 2.48 16.01 -19.17
N ASN A 373 1.42 15.66 -18.45
CA ASN A 373 0.04 15.91 -18.87
C ASN A 373 -0.45 17.28 -18.37
N VAL A 374 -0.13 17.61 -17.12
CA VAL A 374 -0.20 18.96 -16.56
C VAL A 374 1.19 19.59 -16.64
N LYS A 375 1.29 20.89 -16.93
CA LYS A 375 2.56 21.58 -17.21
C LYS A 375 2.87 22.64 -16.14
N ASP A 376 3.47 23.75 -16.58
CA ASP A 376 3.89 24.87 -15.74
C ASP A 376 2.73 25.40 -14.87
N TYR A 377 3.05 25.75 -13.62
CA TYR A 377 2.15 26.48 -12.72
C TYR A 377 1.98 27.93 -13.20
N LEU A 378 0.75 28.46 -13.11
CA LEU A 378 0.37 29.76 -13.69
C LEU A 378 0.06 30.86 -12.66
N GLY A 379 0.12 30.54 -11.36
CA GLY A 379 -0.17 31.49 -10.27
C GLY A 379 1.06 31.96 -9.49
N GLU A 380 0.81 32.67 -8.40
CA GLU A 380 1.83 33.23 -7.50
C GLU A 380 1.85 32.57 -6.11
N LYS A 381 0.95 31.61 -5.85
CA LYS A 381 0.88 30.87 -4.58
C LYS A 381 1.86 29.69 -4.57
N LYS A 382 1.77 28.85 -3.53
CA LYS A 382 2.51 27.60 -3.40
C LYS A 382 1.54 26.43 -3.11
N PRO A 383 0.77 25.96 -4.13
CA PRO A 383 -0.13 24.83 -3.97
C PRO A 383 0.59 23.56 -3.50
N PHE A 384 -0.11 22.70 -2.78
CA PHE A 384 0.41 21.46 -2.20
C PHE A 384 0.95 20.53 -3.28
N THR A 385 0.25 20.40 -4.42
CA THR A 385 0.67 19.51 -5.53
C THR A 385 1.94 19.96 -6.27
N MET A 386 2.46 21.16 -5.98
CA MET A 386 3.60 21.73 -6.70
C MET A 386 4.92 21.00 -6.37
N GLY A 387 5.78 20.89 -7.37
CA GLY A 387 7.21 20.55 -7.24
C GLY A 387 8.04 21.35 -8.25
N SER A 388 9.34 21.04 -8.34
CA SER A 388 10.24 21.65 -9.32
C SER A 388 10.93 20.59 -10.16
N ILE A 389 10.77 20.67 -11.48
CA ILE A 389 11.39 19.76 -12.46
C ILE A 389 12.04 20.63 -13.54
N ASN A 390 13.30 20.35 -13.89
CA ASN A 390 14.11 21.16 -14.81
C ASN A 390 14.12 22.67 -14.48
N GLY A 391 14.02 23.02 -13.19
CA GLY A 391 13.98 24.41 -12.71
C GLY A 391 12.64 25.14 -12.86
N LYS A 392 11.59 24.48 -13.35
CA LYS A 392 10.23 25.03 -13.47
C LYS A 392 9.33 24.58 -12.33
N ALA A 393 8.44 25.46 -11.88
CA ALA A 393 7.32 25.10 -11.02
C ALA A 393 6.25 24.34 -11.82
N VAL A 394 5.96 23.10 -11.42
CA VAL A 394 5.06 22.18 -12.14
C VAL A 394 4.22 21.37 -11.15
N LYS A 395 3.12 20.77 -11.64
CA LYS A 395 2.29 19.86 -10.84
C LYS A 395 2.96 18.49 -10.72
N ALA A 396 3.79 18.32 -9.69
CA ALA A 396 4.63 17.14 -9.53
C ALA A 396 3.93 15.99 -8.79
N PHE A 397 2.81 16.25 -8.11
CA PHE A 397 2.04 15.27 -7.35
C PHE A 397 0.54 15.37 -7.70
N PRO A 398 -0.21 14.27 -7.66
CA PRO A 398 -1.68 14.33 -7.65
C PRO A 398 -2.15 14.74 -6.24
N MET A 399 -3.47 14.81 -6.04
CA MET A 399 -4.08 14.91 -4.71
C MET A 399 -5.30 13.98 -4.62
N GLY A 400 -5.53 13.31 -3.48
CA GLY A 400 -6.68 12.41 -3.28
C GLY A 400 -8.03 13.08 -3.54
N ALA A 401 -8.14 14.37 -3.21
CA ALA A 401 -9.32 15.18 -3.51
C ALA A 401 -9.58 15.42 -5.01
N GLU A 402 -8.59 15.26 -5.90
CA GLU A 402 -8.80 15.37 -7.34
C GLU A 402 -9.61 14.18 -7.87
N ILE A 403 -9.32 12.98 -7.38
CA ILE A 403 -10.15 11.79 -7.65
C ILE A 403 -11.56 12.01 -7.10
N MET A 404 -11.71 12.56 -5.89
CA MET A 404 -13.04 12.86 -5.35
C MET A 404 -13.80 13.93 -6.15
N ALA A 405 -13.10 14.93 -6.71
CA ALA A 405 -13.69 15.95 -7.58
C ALA A 405 -14.17 15.34 -8.92
N LEU A 406 -13.37 14.48 -9.54
CA LEU A 406 -13.73 13.75 -10.77
C LEU A 406 -14.86 12.74 -10.54
N LEU A 407 -14.99 12.19 -9.33
CA LEU A 407 -16.14 11.38 -8.90
C LEU A 407 -17.35 12.22 -8.44
N GLY A 408 -17.34 13.54 -8.68
CA GLY A 408 -18.49 14.45 -8.50
C GLY A 408 -18.54 15.24 -7.19
N SER A 409 -17.51 15.20 -6.34
CA SER A 409 -17.50 15.97 -5.08
C SER A 409 -17.34 17.48 -5.31
N THR A 410 -18.45 18.21 -5.20
CA THR A 410 -18.45 19.68 -5.27
C THR A 410 -17.64 20.32 -4.13
N GLU A 411 -17.51 19.69 -2.97
CA GLU A 411 -16.68 20.17 -1.88
C GLU A 411 -15.18 19.99 -2.18
N ALA A 412 -14.79 18.89 -2.83
CA ALA A 412 -13.42 18.70 -3.27
C ALA A 412 -13.02 19.74 -4.33
N VAL A 413 -13.90 20.05 -5.27
CA VAL A 413 -13.72 21.16 -6.24
C VAL A 413 -13.47 22.49 -5.54
N LYS A 414 -14.23 22.82 -4.48
CA LYS A 414 -14.01 24.04 -3.68
C LYS A 414 -12.64 24.04 -3.00
N ILE A 415 -12.19 22.91 -2.45
CA ILE A 415 -10.87 22.76 -1.83
C ILE A 415 -9.76 22.99 -2.86
N LEU A 416 -9.84 22.35 -4.03
CA LEU A 416 -8.84 22.49 -5.09
C LEU A 416 -8.72 23.94 -5.59
N ILE A 417 -9.84 24.59 -5.89
CA ILE A 417 -9.86 25.98 -6.38
C ILE A 417 -9.35 26.95 -5.31
N LYS A 418 -9.79 26.81 -4.04
CA LYS A 418 -9.37 27.69 -2.94
C LYS A 418 -7.85 27.68 -2.75
N ASN A 419 -7.23 26.51 -2.87
CA ASN A 419 -5.81 26.30 -2.62
C ASN A 419 -4.94 26.36 -3.90
N ASP A 420 -5.52 26.74 -5.04
CA ASP A 420 -4.84 26.92 -6.34
C ASP A 420 -4.35 25.63 -7.03
N GLU A 421 -4.77 24.45 -6.56
CA GLU A 421 -4.34 23.14 -7.07
C GLU A 421 -4.72 22.89 -8.54
N THR A 422 -5.64 23.70 -9.08
CA THR A 422 -6.10 23.66 -10.49
C THR A 422 -5.39 24.65 -11.41
N ASN A 423 -4.56 25.55 -10.90
CA ASN A 423 -4.03 26.70 -11.63
C ASN A 423 -2.72 26.38 -12.39
N TYR A 424 -2.78 25.34 -13.23
CA TYR A 424 -1.66 24.86 -14.03
C TYR A 424 -2.03 24.77 -15.51
N GLN A 425 -1.05 24.97 -16.40
CA GLN A 425 -1.25 24.79 -17.83
C GLN A 425 -1.71 23.35 -18.16
N ASN A 426 -2.73 23.24 -19.01
CA ASN A 426 -3.36 21.99 -19.46
C ASN A 426 -4.19 21.21 -18.40
N TYR A 427 -4.32 21.71 -17.17
CA TYR A 427 -5.05 21.01 -16.09
C TYR A 427 -6.49 20.62 -16.47
N GLY A 428 -7.23 21.50 -17.15
CA GLY A 428 -8.63 21.25 -17.51
C GLY A 428 -8.84 20.13 -18.54
N ASP A 429 -7.89 19.92 -19.46
CA ASP A 429 -7.97 18.84 -20.46
C ASP A 429 -7.37 17.53 -19.93
N ALA A 430 -6.31 17.64 -19.11
CA ALA A 430 -5.84 16.52 -18.29
C ALA A 430 -6.94 15.95 -17.38
N GLY A 431 -7.77 16.81 -16.76
CA GLY A 431 -8.93 16.42 -15.96
C GLY A 431 -9.98 15.63 -16.75
N LYS A 432 -10.30 16.02 -17.99
CA LYS A 432 -11.23 15.27 -18.86
C LYS A 432 -10.69 13.89 -19.22
N ASN A 433 -9.37 13.77 -19.44
CA ASN A 433 -8.74 12.48 -19.69
C ASN A 433 -8.74 11.61 -18.42
N ALA A 434 -8.51 12.21 -17.24
CA ALA A 434 -8.61 11.54 -15.95
C ALA A 434 -10.04 11.03 -15.66
N GLU A 435 -11.06 11.84 -15.95
CA GLU A 435 -12.48 11.49 -15.84
C GLU A 435 -12.84 10.26 -16.68
N GLN A 436 -12.31 10.15 -17.91
CA GLN A 436 -12.56 8.99 -18.77
C GLN A 436 -12.09 7.67 -18.14
N PHE A 437 -10.95 7.64 -17.44
CA PHE A 437 -10.49 6.43 -16.76
C PHE A 437 -11.38 6.02 -15.58
N LEU A 438 -12.04 6.98 -14.92
CA LEU A 438 -12.93 6.76 -13.78
C LEU A 438 -14.39 6.46 -14.18
N THR A 439 -14.83 6.91 -15.36
CA THR A 439 -16.25 6.88 -15.79
C THR A 439 -16.53 5.95 -16.97
N SER A 440 -15.51 5.57 -17.77
CA SER A 440 -15.73 4.69 -18.92
C SER A 440 -16.07 3.27 -18.45
N PRO A 441 -17.20 2.68 -18.89
CA PRO A 441 -17.50 1.28 -18.62
C PRO A 441 -16.62 0.38 -19.50
N THR A 442 -15.39 0.12 -19.06
CA THR A 442 -14.53 -0.91 -19.66
C THR A 442 -15.28 -2.24 -19.62
N SER A 443 -15.53 -2.83 -20.79
CA SER A 443 -16.57 -3.86 -21.00
C SER A 443 -16.28 -5.25 -20.41
N VAL A 444 -15.31 -5.37 -19.48
CA VAL A 444 -14.78 -6.64 -18.97
C VAL A 444 -14.48 -6.55 -17.46
N VAL A 445 -15.28 -7.29 -16.67
CA VAL A 445 -15.08 -7.65 -15.24
C VAL A 445 -15.16 -6.53 -14.19
N SER A 446 -16.20 -6.63 -13.36
CA SER A 446 -16.40 -5.89 -12.10
C SER A 446 -15.37 -6.28 -11.02
N ASN A 447 -14.16 -5.74 -11.11
CA ASN A 447 -13.10 -5.91 -10.12
C ASN A 447 -13.30 -5.03 -8.88
N ILE A 448 -12.65 -5.37 -7.76
CA ILE A 448 -12.84 -4.69 -6.47
C ILE A 448 -12.48 -3.18 -6.54
N PRO A 449 -11.33 -2.76 -7.12
CA PRO A 449 -11.00 -1.34 -7.27
C PRO A 449 -12.07 -0.52 -8.00
N PHE A 450 -12.63 -1.03 -9.10
CA PHE A 450 -13.68 -0.34 -9.86
C PHE A 450 -14.99 -0.23 -9.06
N ILE A 451 -15.41 -1.30 -8.38
CA ILE A 451 -16.64 -1.27 -7.56
C ILE A 451 -16.51 -0.27 -6.39
N ASN A 452 -15.33 -0.16 -5.77
CA ASN A 452 -15.07 0.81 -4.71
C ASN A 452 -15.25 2.27 -5.19
N LEU A 453 -14.77 2.59 -6.39
CA LEU A 453 -14.92 3.93 -6.97
C LEU A 453 -16.39 4.22 -7.35
N GLU A 454 -17.13 3.21 -7.82
CA GLU A 454 -18.59 3.30 -8.03
C GLU A 454 -19.37 3.56 -6.73
N ILE A 455 -18.96 2.93 -5.61
CA ILE A 455 -19.54 3.19 -4.28
C ILE A 455 -19.27 4.65 -3.86
N ILE A 456 -18.02 5.11 -4.01
CA ILE A 456 -17.61 6.49 -3.70
C ILE A 456 -18.41 7.50 -4.55
N ARG A 457 -18.51 7.27 -5.87
CA ARG A 457 -19.24 8.14 -6.81
C ARG A 457 -20.71 8.27 -6.42
N LYS A 458 -21.37 7.16 -6.07
CA LYS A 458 -22.77 7.16 -5.62
C LYS A 458 -22.93 7.85 -4.26
N TRP A 459 -21.99 7.69 -3.34
CA TRP A 459 -22.01 8.36 -2.04
C TRP A 459 -21.86 9.89 -2.17
N LEU A 460 -20.97 10.34 -3.04
CA LEU A 460 -20.78 11.76 -3.36
C LEU A 460 -21.99 12.35 -4.11
N ALA A 461 -22.62 11.58 -5.00
CA ALA A 461 -23.80 12.00 -5.76
C ALA A 461 -25.15 11.87 -5.01
N ALA A 462 -25.18 11.25 -3.82
CA ALA A 462 -26.42 11.01 -3.08
C ALA A 462 -27.14 12.33 -2.66
N PRO A 463 -28.46 12.48 -2.92
CA PRO A 463 -29.22 13.66 -2.50
C PRO A 463 -29.28 13.82 -0.98
N GLU A 464 -29.14 15.04 -0.47
CA GLU A 464 -29.11 15.29 0.99
C GLU A 464 -30.41 14.89 1.70
N ASP A 465 -31.56 15.04 1.04
CA ASP A 465 -32.85 14.60 1.58
C ASP A 465 -32.99 13.06 1.68
N SER A 466 -32.09 12.29 1.06
CA SER A 466 -32.02 10.82 1.18
C SER A 466 -31.04 10.32 2.25
N LEU A 467 -30.36 11.25 2.94
CA LEU A 467 -29.24 10.97 3.86
C LEU A 467 -29.45 11.54 5.27
N ASN A 468 -30.51 12.30 5.48
CA ASN A 468 -30.82 12.96 6.73
C ASN A 468 -32.16 12.44 7.25
N SER A 469 -32.34 12.40 8.57
CA SER A 469 -33.66 12.13 9.15
C SER A 469 -34.64 13.27 8.83
N ILE A 470 -35.93 12.97 8.72
CA ILE A 470 -36.98 13.97 8.40
C ILE A 470 -36.99 15.16 9.37
N ASP A 471 -36.61 14.93 10.63
CA ASP A 471 -36.50 15.95 11.68
C ASP A 471 -35.18 16.77 11.65
N LYS A 472 -34.26 16.44 10.75
CA LYS A 472 -32.91 17.03 10.59
C LYS A 472 -32.07 17.04 11.88
N THR A 473 -32.33 16.11 12.82
CA THR A 473 -31.49 15.86 14.01
C THR A 473 -30.13 15.24 13.66
N GLU A 474 -29.99 14.71 12.44
CA GLU A 474 -28.73 14.28 11.85
C GLU A 474 -28.54 14.95 10.49
N VAL A 475 -27.32 15.45 10.23
CA VAL A 475 -26.93 16.06 8.95
C VAL A 475 -25.65 15.39 8.44
N ILE A 476 -25.74 14.69 7.32
CA ILE A 476 -24.61 14.08 6.62
C ILE A 476 -24.22 14.99 5.44
N ASP A 477 -23.54 16.09 5.78
CA ASP A 477 -23.18 17.14 4.81
C ASP A 477 -22.10 16.70 3.79
N ALA A 478 -21.92 17.50 2.75
CA ALA A 478 -20.93 17.20 1.69
C ALA A 478 -19.47 17.11 2.19
N LYS A 479 -19.12 17.70 3.35
CA LYS A 479 -17.77 17.61 3.94
C LYS A 479 -17.57 16.29 4.67
N ARG A 480 -18.57 15.87 5.46
CA ARG A 480 -18.61 14.55 6.09
C ARG A 480 -18.54 13.46 5.02
N ARG A 481 -19.34 13.56 3.95
CA ARG A 481 -19.27 12.62 2.82
C ARG A 481 -17.93 12.60 2.11
N LEU A 482 -17.28 13.76 1.94
CA LEU A 482 -15.92 13.82 1.41
C LEU A 482 -14.91 13.12 2.33
N ASN A 483 -14.99 13.29 3.65
CA ASN A 483 -14.16 12.54 4.62
C ASN A 483 -14.41 11.03 4.54
N SER A 484 -15.68 10.59 4.48
CA SER A 484 -16.04 9.18 4.30
C SER A 484 -15.43 8.59 3.03
N SER A 485 -15.52 9.32 1.92
CA SER A 485 -14.97 8.90 0.62
C SER A 485 -13.45 8.86 0.61
N LEU A 486 -12.77 9.86 1.16
CA LEU A 486 -11.31 9.89 1.27
C LEU A 486 -10.81 8.80 2.23
N GLY A 487 -11.47 8.59 3.36
CA GLY A 487 -11.13 7.56 4.33
C GLY A 487 -11.31 6.14 3.79
N PHE A 488 -12.44 5.87 3.13
CA PHE A 488 -12.71 4.60 2.47
C PHE A 488 -11.79 4.37 1.26
N TRP A 489 -11.52 5.40 0.45
CA TRP A 489 -10.57 5.30 -0.65
C TRP A 489 -9.15 5.02 -0.14
N THR A 490 -8.68 5.71 0.89
CA THR A 490 -7.39 5.43 1.56
C THR A 490 -7.30 3.99 2.05
N PHE A 491 -8.34 3.50 2.75
CA PHE A 491 -8.37 2.10 3.19
C PHE A 491 -8.35 1.13 2.00
N ASN A 492 -8.97 1.47 0.87
CA ASN A 492 -8.91 0.64 -0.33
C ASN A 492 -7.60 0.77 -1.14
N ARG A 493 -6.93 1.94 -1.16
CA ARG A 493 -5.56 2.10 -1.67
C ARG A 493 -4.59 1.26 -0.87
N TYR A 494 -4.81 1.19 0.43
CA TYR A 494 -4.07 0.34 1.35
C TYR A 494 -4.36 -1.16 1.11
N ILE A 495 -5.64 -1.53 0.89
CA ILE A 495 -6.05 -2.82 0.28
C ILE A 495 -5.55 -2.99 -1.17
N ASN A 496 -4.81 -2.02 -1.73
CA ASN A 496 -4.12 -2.06 -3.03
C ASN A 496 -2.60 -1.72 -2.93
N MET A 497 -1.95 -1.86 -1.76
CA MET A 497 -0.54 -1.44 -1.51
C MET A 497 0.55 -2.47 -1.89
N LEU A 498 0.36 -3.75 -1.55
CA LEU A 498 0.44 -4.77 -2.60
C LEU A 498 -1.00 -4.88 -3.04
N TYR A 499 -1.77 -5.58 -2.20
CA TYR A 499 -3.19 -5.43 -1.99
C TYR A 499 -3.54 -5.72 -0.47
N ALA A 500 -3.31 -4.77 0.48
CA ALA A 500 -2.88 -5.00 1.91
C ALA A 500 -3.79 -4.64 3.15
N LYS A 501 -3.29 -4.90 4.39
CA LYS A 501 -3.89 -4.54 5.73
C LYS A 501 -2.86 -4.37 6.89
N GLN A 502 -3.19 -4.53 8.20
CA GLN A 502 -2.20 -4.65 9.31
C GLN A 502 -2.65 -5.51 10.52
N SER A 503 -1.70 -5.71 11.46
CA SER A 503 -1.76 -6.38 12.78
C SER A 503 -1.34 -5.41 13.93
N TYR A 504 -1.11 -5.74 15.22
CA TYR A 504 -0.82 -7.01 15.94
C TYR A 504 -1.23 -6.92 17.44
N THR A 505 -0.93 -7.99 18.19
CA THR A 505 -0.85 -8.11 19.67
C THR A 505 -2.14 -8.43 20.42
N SER A 506 -2.19 -9.64 21.00
CA SER A 506 -3.20 -10.09 21.95
C SER A 506 -2.98 -9.54 23.36
N MET A 507 -4.03 -9.05 24.02
CA MET A 507 -4.03 -8.75 25.45
C MET A 507 -4.87 -9.78 26.20
N ALA A 508 -4.47 -10.15 27.42
CA ALA A 508 -5.10 -11.23 28.19
C ALA A 508 -6.59 -10.96 28.53
N LYS A 509 -7.38 -12.03 28.65
CA LYS A 509 -8.81 -11.94 29.01
C LYS A 509 -8.98 -11.49 30.47
N SER A 510 -9.27 -10.21 30.67
CA SER A 510 -9.96 -9.74 31.87
C SER A 510 -11.47 -9.83 31.67
N PHE A 511 -12.19 -10.46 32.60
CA PHE A 511 -13.65 -10.39 32.65
C PHE A 511 -14.07 -9.05 33.26
N SER A 512 -14.67 -8.17 32.46
CA SER A 512 -15.51 -7.08 32.97
C SER A 512 -16.98 -7.43 32.70
N MET A 513 -17.85 -7.19 33.68
CA MET A 513 -19.28 -7.14 33.41
C MET A 513 -19.55 -6.04 32.38
N THR A 514 -20.36 -6.34 31.36
CA THR A 514 -20.87 -5.31 30.45
C THR A 514 -22.03 -4.60 31.12
N LEU A 515 -21.97 -3.27 31.18
CA LEU A 515 -23.15 -2.47 31.49
C LEU A 515 -24.16 -2.63 30.34
N GLU A 516 -25.43 -2.80 30.69
CA GLU A 516 -26.52 -2.79 29.70
C GLU A 516 -26.67 -1.38 29.10
N ARG A 517 -27.21 -1.32 27.89
CA ARG A 517 -27.29 -0.10 27.08
C ARG A 517 -28.60 -0.08 26.32
N ASP A 518 -29.56 0.68 26.84
CA ASP A 518 -30.95 0.67 26.36
C ASP A 518 -31.17 1.59 25.14
N TRP A 519 -30.08 2.16 24.59
CA TRP A 519 -30.10 3.08 23.45
C TRP A 519 -28.94 2.81 22.49
N ALA A 520 -29.25 2.82 21.19
CA ALA A 520 -28.31 2.91 20.09
C ALA A 520 -29.00 3.46 18.83
N TRP A 521 -28.23 4.06 17.92
CA TRP A 521 -28.69 4.59 16.63
C TRP A 521 -27.70 4.26 15.51
N LEU A 522 -28.17 4.37 14.26
CA LEU A 522 -27.39 4.16 13.04
C LEU A 522 -27.59 5.36 12.11
N ALA A 523 -26.53 5.77 11.41
CA ALA A 523 -26.62 6.80 10.37
C ALA A 523 -27.54 6.32 9.22
N PRO A 524 -28.52 7.12 8.76
CA PRO A 524 -29.54 6.72 7.78
C PRO A 524 -29.03 6.69 6.32
N ALA A 525 -27.83 6.14 6.12
CA ALA A 525 -27.13 6.04 4.84
C ALA A 525 -27.57 4.81 4.01
N THR A 526 -28.87 4.53 3.94
CA THR A 526 -29.45 3.30 3.34
C THR A 526 -28.97 3.04 1.91
N SER A 527 -28.82 4.09 1.11
CA SER A 527 -28.31 4.02 -0.28
C SER A 527 -26.85 3.56 -0.38
N LEU A 528 -26.02 3.84 0.64
CA LEU A 528 -24.66 3.35 0.74
C LEU A 528 -24.66 1.84 1.05
N TYR A 529 -25.38 1.44 2.09
CA TYR A 529 -25.37 0.06 2.59
C TYR A 529 -25.83 -0.95 1.53
N ILE A 530 -26.82 -0.60 0.70
CA ILE A 530 -27.24 -1.41 -0.47
C ILE A 530 -26.11 -1.63 -1.49
N ASN A 531 -25.25 -0.63 -1.73
CA ASN A 531 -24.12 -0.78 -2.66
C ASN A 531 -22.97 -1.59 -2.05
N LEU A 532 -22.79 -1.54 -0.73
CA LEU A 532 -21.85 -2.41 -0.01
C LEU A 532 -22.32 -3.87 -0.05
N GLU A 533 -23.58 -4.15 0.25
CA GLU A 533 -24.17 -5.50 0.19
C GLU A 533 -24.00 -6.11 -1.21
N LYS A 534 -24.32 -5.34 -2.27
CA LYS A 534 -24.12 -5.78 -3.65
C LYS A 534 -22.66 -6.20 -3.92
N GLN A 535 -21.67 -5.44 -3.44
CA GLN A 535 -20.26 -5.79 -3.64
C GLN A 535 -19.90 -7.11 -2.93
N ILE A 536 -20.46 -7.38 -1.75
CA ILE A 536 -20.25 -8.66 -1.05
C ILE A 536 -20.92 -9.81 -1.80
N LEU A 537 -22.13 -9.62 -2.34
CA LEU A 537 -22.84 -10.62 -3.14
C LEU A 537 -22.13 -10.92 -4.48
N ASP A 538 -21.55 -9.91 -5.13
CA ASP A 538 -20.74 -10.09 -6.34
C ASP A 538 -19.38 -10.74 -6.02
N LEU A 539 -18.75 -10.41 -4.87
CA LEU A 539 -17.54 -11.08 -4.38
C LEU A 539 -17.82 -12.54 -3.97
N LYS A 540 -19.00 -12.87 -3.41
CA LYS A 540 -19.36 -14.25 -3.08
C LYS A 540 -19.33 -15.13 -4.34
N LYS A 541 -19.96 -14.70 -5.43
CA LYS A 541 -19.96 -15.40 -6.74
C LYS A 541 -18.53 -15.62 -7.29
N ILE A 542 -17.60 -14.73 -6.95
CA ILE A 542 -16.19 -14.82 -7.34
C ILE A 542 -15.45 -15.93 -6.56
N ILE A 543 -15.74 -16.10 -5.25
CA ILE A 543 -15.04 -17.05 -4.35
C ILE A 543 -15.79 -18.35 -4.08
N GLU A 544 -17.03 -18.48 -4.54
CA GLU A 544 -17.89 -19.65 -4.33
C GLU A 544 -17.22 -20.93 -4.86
N GLY A 545 -17.16 -21.97 -4.01
CA GLY A 545 -16.44 -23.21 -4.29
C GLY A 545 -14.90 -23.13 -4.25
N LYS A 546 -14.31 -21.96 -3.98
CA LYS A 546 -12.84 -21.74 -4.00
C LYS A 546 -12.21 -21.45 -2.64
N SER A 547 -12.97 -21.00 -1.65
CA SER A 547 -12.48 -20.73 -0.29
C SER A 547 -13.57 -20.95 0.76
N GLU A 548 -13.19 -21.46 1.92
CA GLU A 548 -14.05 -21.59 3.11
C GLU A 548 -14.61 -20.23 3.58
N PHE A 549 -13.98 -19.11 3.17
CA PHE A 549 -14.43 -17.77 3.53
C PHE A 549 -15.82 -17.39 2.99
N SER A 550 -16.39 -18.15 2.04
CA SER A 550 -17.78 -17.95 1.56
C SER A 550 -18.80 -17.86 2.71
N ALA A 551 -18.69 -18.75 3.71
CA ALA A 551 -19.57 -18.76 4.89
C ALA A 551 -19.34 -17.56 5.84
N THR A 552 -18.22 -16.85 5.71
CA THR A 552 -17.93 -15.61 6.45
C THR A 552 -18.48 -14.38 5.72
N LEU A 553 -18.56 -14.41 4.38
CA LEU A 553 -19.31 -13.40 3.63
C LEU A 553 -20.83 -13.49 3.91
N ASP A 554 -21.39 -14.69 4.02
CA ASP A 554 -22.82 -14.86 4.35
C ASP A 554 -23.20 -14.24 5.69
N GLN A 555 -22.35 -14.37 6.71
CA GLN A 555 -22.53 -13.68 8.01
C GLN A 555 -22.50 -12.16 7.85
N TYR A 556 -21.68 -11.64 6.93
CA TYR A 556 -21.58 -10.20 6.71
C TYR A 556 -22.73 -9.62 5.86
N VAL A 557 -23.28 -10.39 4.91
CA VAL A 557 -24.52 -10.02 4.20
C VAL A 557 -25.68 -9.86 5.19
N VAL A 558 -25.86 -10.80 6.13
CA VAL A 558 -26.90 -10.69 7.16
C VAL A 558 -26.74 -9.42 8.01
N ILE A 559 -25.51 -9.05 8.37
CA ILE A 559 -25.22 -7.81 9.11
C ILE A 559 -25.55 -6.57 8.28
N LEU A 560 -25.24 -6.54 6.99
CA LEU A 560 -25.58 -5.42 6.11
C LEU A 560 -27.10 -5.29 5.92
N GLY A 561 -27.83 -6.40 5.81
CA GLY A 561 -29.30 -6.42 5.81
C GLY A 561 -29.91 -5.83 7.09
N GLU A 562 -29.47 -6.26 8.27
CA GLU A 562 -29.93 -5.67 9.55
C GLU A 562 -29.54 -4.18 9.67
N CYS A 563 -28.40 -3.75 9.11
CA CYS A 563 -28.05 -2.33 9.01
C CYS A 563 -29.00 -1.57 8.07
N MET A 564 -29.38 -2.13 6.92
CA MET A 564 -30.31 -1.51 5.96
C MET A 564 -31.71 -1.32 6.55
N ASP A 565 -32.26 -2.34 7.21
CA ASP A 565 -33.56 -2.27 7.89
C ASP A 565 -33.59 -1.19 8.98
N ILE A 566 -32.50 -1.05 9.74
CA ILE A 566 -32.36 -0.04 10.79
C ILE A 566 -32.15 1.36 10.20
N ALA A 567 -31.39 1.48 9.11
CA ALA A 567 -31.14 2.75 8.43
C ALA A 567 -32.45 3.33 7.86
N GLN A 568 -33.29 2.49 7.22
CA GLN A 568 -34.61 2.91 6.75
C GLN A 568 -35.51 3.38 7.88
N LYS A 569 -35.52 2.71 9.04
CA LYS A 569 -36.26 3.17 10.23
C LYS A 569 -35.79 4.56 10.68
N GLU A 570 -34.49 4.82 10.71
CA GLU A 570 -33.95 6.15 11.05
C GLU A 570 -34.26 7.22 9.99
N THR A 571 -34.23 6.90 8.69
CA THR A 571 -34.67 7.82 7.61
C THR A 571 -36.13 8.22 7.81
N GLU A 572 -37.00 7.24 8.06
CA GLU A 572 -38.44 7.42 8.29
C GLU A 572 -38.78 7.92 9.72
N ASN A 573 -37.76 8.15 10.55
CA ASN A 573 -37.84 8.48 11.97
C ASN A 573 -38.76 7.59 12.83
N LYS A 574 -38.84 6.30 12.48
CA LYS A 574 -39.51 5.26 13.26
C LYS A 574 -38.66 4.87 14.47
N PRO A 575 -39.27 4.57 15.63
CA PRO A 575 -38.52 4.10 16.79
C PRO A 575 -37.88 2.74 16.53
N LEU A 576 -36.62 2.60 16.95
CA LEU A 576 -35.91 1.33 16.98
C LEU A 576 -36.40 0.47 18.16
N ASN A 577 -36.48 -0.85 17.96
CA ASN A 577 -36.89 -1.78 19.01
C ASN A 577 -35.69 -2.43 19.73
N ASP A 578 -35.95 -3.23 20.77
CA ASP A 578 -34.90 -3.84 21.60
C ASP A 578 -33.95 -4.77 20.81
N ARG A 579 -34.42 -5.44 19.75
CA ARG A 579 -33.55 -6.22 18.84
C ARG A 579 -32.64 -5.29 18.05
N ASP A 580 -33.18 -4.23 17.47
CA ASP A 580 -32.41 -3.24 16.70
C ASP A 580 -31.31 -2.61 17.58
N ILE A 581 -31.67 -2.23 18.80
CA ILE A 581 -30.77 -1.62 19.79
C ILE A 581 -29.70 -2.64 20.26
N ASN A 582 -30.09 -3.89 20.57
CA ASN A 582 -29.16 -4.94 20.97
C ASN A 582 -28.19 -5.33 19.84
N PHE A 583 -28.66 -5.35 18.58
CA PHE A 583 -27.83 -5.55 17.39
C PHE A 583 -26.76 -4.46 17.29
N LEU A 584 -27.15 -3.18 17.27
CA LEU A 584 -26.23 -2.04 17.21
C LEU A 584 -25.27 -1.99 18.41
N ASN A 585 -25.72 -2.46 19.58
CA ASN A 585 -24.90 -2.52 20.79
C ASN A 585 -23.93 -3.72 20.84
N ASN A 586 -24.02 -4.67 19.91
CA ASN A 586 -23.08 -5.78 19.73
C ASN A 586 -22.38 -5.79 18.35
N LEU A 587 -22.73 -4.89 17.43
CA LEU A 587 -22.27 -4.89 16.03
C LEU A 587 -20.74 -5.01 15.89
N ASP A 588 -19.94 -4.26 16.64
CA ASP A 588 -18.47 -4.35 16.58
C ASP A 588 -17.93 -5.70 17.07
N ARG A 589 -18.65 -6.44 17.93
CA ARG A 589 -18.32 -7.84 18.26
C ARG A 589 -18.59 -8.76 17.08
N GLN A 590 -19.68 -8.53 16.33
CA GLN A 590 -20.01 -9.31 15.15
C GLN A 590 -18.96 -9.07 14.05
N ILE A 591 -18.63 -7.81 13.77
CA ILE A 591 -17.53 -7.44 12.85
C ILE A 591 -16.21 -8.05 13.33
N LYS A 592 -15.82 -7.91 14.61
CA LYS A 592 -14.58 -8.50 15.15
C LYS A 592 -14.56 -10.04 15.12
N ASN A 593 -15.72 -10.70 15.20
CA ASN A 593 -15.83 -12.16 15.04
C ASN A 593 -15.65 -12.60 13.58
N ILE A 594 -16.04 -11.76 12.61
CA ILE A 594 -15.86 -11.98 11.17
C ILE A 594 -14.41 -11.68 10.76
N THR A 595 -13.92 -10.47 11.08
CA THR A 595 -12.57 -10.00 10.73
C THR A 595 -11.46 -10.63 11.56
N LYS A 596 -11.77 -11.26 12.69
CA LYS A 596 -10.86 -11.83 13.72
C LYS A 596 -9.99 -10.83 14.49
N PHE A 597 -9.91 -9.57 14.08
CA PHE A 597 -9.08 -8.54 14.71
C PHE A 597 -9.69 -7.13 14.65
N SER A 598 -9.13 -6.21 15.45
CA SER A 598 -9.52 -4.80 15.50
C SER A 598 -8.73 -3.95 14.50
N ASP A 599 -9.26 -2.78 14.16
CA ASP A 599 -8.59 -1.76 13.35
C ASP A 599 -7.57 -0.93 14.17
N SER A 600 -6.74 -0.17 13.47
CA SER A 600 -5.68 0.71 13.99
C SER A 600 -5.31 1.74 12.92
N PRO A 601 -4.47 2.77 13.21
CA PRO A 601 -4.05 3.76 12.23
C PRO A 601 -3.19 3.15 11.11
N ILE A 602 -3.47 3.52 9.86
CA ILE A 602 -2.86 2.94 8.64
C ILE A 602 -2.24 4.02 7.74
N VAL A 603 -1.31 3.62 6.87
CA VAL A 603 -0.64 4.50 5.87
C VAL A 603 -0.36 3.75 4.57
N VAL A 604 -0.41 4.44 3.42
CA VAL A 604 -0.08 3.93 2.09
C VAL A 604 0.43 5.03 1.16
N ASP A 605 1.53 4.76 0.45
CA ASP A 605 2.01 5.59 -0.64
C ASP A 605 1.20 5.34 -1.93
N VAL A 606 0.60 6.41 -2.47
CA VAL A 606 -0.20 6.35 -3.71
C VAL A 606 0.53 6.91 -4.93
N HIS A 607 1.60 7.68 -4.73
CA HIS A 607 2.43 8.23 -5.79
C HIS A 607 3.90 8.33 -5.35
N THR A 608 4.84 8.11 -6.28
CA THR A 608 6.28 8.33 -6.08
C THR A 608 6.77 9.33 -7.11
N GLU A 609 7.38 10.43 -6.65
CA GLU A 609 7.92 11.50 -7.48
C GLU A 609 9.47 11.47 -7.41
N PRO A 610 10.15 10.84 -8.39
CA PRO A 610 11.57 10.54 -8.29
C PRO A 610 12.49 11.76 -8.49
N ASN A 611 12.00 12.89 -9.01
CA ASN A 611 12.83 14.09 -9.22
C ASN A 611 13.11 14.82 -7.89
N SER A 612 12.15 14.83 -6.97
CA SER A 612 12.31 15.35 -5.60
C SER A 612 12.67 14.28 -4.56
N GLY A 613 12.61 12.99 -4.90
CA GLY A 613 12.90 11.89 -3.97
C GLY A 613 11.83 11.71 -2.89
N MET A 614 10.58 12.00 -3.23
CA MET A 614 9.45 12.05 -2.30
C MET A 614 8.29 11.16 -2.77
N VAL A 615 7.44 10.76 -1.83
CA VAL A 615 6.17 10.06 -2.07
C VAL A 615 4.99 10.90 -1.57
N LEU A 616 3.81 10.62 -2.10
CA LEU A 616 2.53 11.04 -1.53
C LEU A 616 1.98 9.89 -0.68
N GLU A 617 1.93 10.09 0.64
CA GLU A 617 1.37 9.17 1.63
C GLU A 617 -0.09 9.57 1.95
N GLU A 618 -1.00 8.61 1.89
CA GLU A 618 -2.39 8.70 2.35
C GLU A 618 -2.52 7.89 3.64
N ALA A 619 -3.17 8.43 4.67
CA ALA A 619 -3.19 7.81 5.99
C ALA A 619 -4.48 8.05 6.78
N LEU A 620 -4.78 7.12 7.68
CA LEU A 620 -5.84 7.24 8.68
C LEU A 620 -5.22 7.31 10.07
N GLY A 621 -5.54 8.36 10.84
CA GLY A 621 -5.16 8.49 12.25
C GLY A 621 -6.13 7.79 13.21
N TYR A 622 -6.00 8.08 14.50
CA TYR A 622 -6.98 7.65 15.51
C TYR A 622 -8.40 8.17 15.19
N PRO A 623 -9.47 7.41 15.49
CA PRO A 623 -10.84 7.79 15.13
C PRO A 623 -11.24 9.16 15.65
N LYS A 624 -11.98 9.92 14.83
CA LYS A 624 -12.53 11.22 15.22
C LYS A 624 -13.87 11.02 15.91
N GLU A 625 -13.94 11.29 17.22
CA GLU A 625 -15.21 11.15 17.95
C GLU A 625 -16.25 12.15 17.46
N ILE A 626 -17.51 11.69 17.35
CA ILE A 626 -18.67 12.55 17.20
C ILE A 626 -19.79 12.11 18.14
N PHE A 627 -20.71 13.01 18.47
CA PHE A 627 -21.83 12.73 19.36
C PHE A 627 -23.16 13.10 18.69
N ARG A 628 -24.18 12.24 18.86
CA ARG A 628 -25.58 12.52 18.47
C ARG A 628 -26.43 12.51 19.73
N GLU A 629 -27.34 13.48 19.85
CA GLU A 629 -28.29 13.58 20.95
C GLU A 629 -29.71 13.35 20.41
N LYS A 630 -30.35 12.25 20.84
CA LYS A 630 -31.70 11.84 20.43
C LYS A 630 -32.43 11.27 21.65
N GLY A 631 -33.72 11.58 21.82
CA GLY A 631 -34.52 11.08 22.94
C GLY A 631 -33.99 11.47 24.35
N GLY A 632 -33.31 12.61 24.49
CA GLY A 632 -32.72 13.04 25.78
C GLY A 632 -31.47 12.24 26.20
N LYS A 633 -30.83 11.53 25.26
CA LYS A 633 -29.68 10.66 25.48
C LYS A 633 -28.58 11.00 24.48
N LYS A 634 -27.32 10.98 24.94
CA LYS A 634 -26.12 11.29 24.14
C LYS A 634 -25.39 10.00 23.78
N ALA A 635 -25.34 9.68 22.49
CA ALA A 635 -24.51 8.59 21.97
C ALA A 635 -23.15 9.09 21.47
N ARG A 636 -22.16 8.21 21.49
CA ARG A 636 -20.84 8.42 20.87
C ARG A 636 -20.70 7.55 19.62
N GLY A 637 -20.31 8.18 18.53
CA GLY A 637 -19.94 7.58 17.24
C GLY A 637 -18.58 8.06 16.78
N VAL A 638 -18.18 7.65 15.56
CA VAL A 638 -16.82 7.86 15.04
C VAL A 638 -16.83 8.25 13.58
N LEU A 639 -15.85 9.04 13.14
CA LEU A 639 -15.53 9.28 11.74
C LEU A 639 -14.07 8.90 11.46
N PHE A 640 -13.75 8.68 10.19
CA PHE A 640 -12.37 8.62 9.72
C PHE A 640 -11.64 9.94 10.05
N ASN A 641 -10.34 9.83 10.29
CA ASN A 641 -9.44 10.93 10.54
C ASN A 641 -8.36 10.89 9.45
N TYR A 642 -8.65 11.54 8.33
CA TYR A 642 -7.90 11.42 7.07
C TYR A 642 -6.74 12.42 7.00
N PHE A 643 -5.57 11.92 6.60
CA PHE A 643 -4.34 12.66 6.40
C PHE A 643 -3.76 12.33 5.02
N GLU A 644 -3.22 13.34 4.36
CA GLU A 644 -2.53 13.24 3.08
C GLU A 644 -1.30 14.14 3.16
N PHE A 645 -0.10 13.62 2.89
CA PHE A 645 1.14 14.37 3.07
C PHE A 645 2.28 13.85 2.18
N LYS A 646 3.30 14.68 1.97
CA LYS A 646 4.51 14.27 1.27
C LYS A 646 5.55 13.74 2.25
N TYR A 647 6.20 12.63 1.93
CA TYR A 647 7.25 12.03 2.78
C TYR A 647 8.47 11.57 1.96
N PRO A 648 9.70 11.47 2.52
CA PRO A 648 10.88 11.06 1.76
C PRO A 648 10.82 9.60 1.31
N MET A 649 11.18 9.34 0.05
CA MET A 649 11.13 8.02 -0.59
C MET A 649 12.05 6.99 0.09
N GLU A 650 13.20 7.40 0.62
CA GLU A 650 14.09 6.55 1.43
C GLU A 650 13.53 6.20 2.82
N LYS A 651 12.39 6.79 3.19
CA LYS A 651 11.75 6.68 4.50
C LYS A 651 10.24 6.40 4.40
N ARG A 652 9.76 5.85 3.28
CA ARG A 652 8.34 5.45 3.10
C ARG A 652 7.82 4.81 4.39
N LEU A 653 6.64 5.20 4.83
CA LEU A 653 6.15 4.78 6.14
C LEU A 653 5.58 3.36 6.07
N ASN A 654 5.91 2.56 7.09
CA ASN A 654 5.02 1.50 7.55
C ASN A 654 4.16 2.01 8.70
N ASP A 655 3.04 1.35 8.95
CA ASP A 655 2.03 1.88 9.86
C ASP A 655 2.44 1.80 11.35
N SER A 656 3.48 1.03 11.70
CA SER A 656 4.09 1.13 13.04
C SER A 656 4.85 2.45 13.21
N GLN A 657 5.52 2.93 12.16
CA GLN A 657 6.15 4.25 12.15
C GLN A 657 5.09 5.36 12.14
N TRP A 658 4.00 5.20 11.39
CA TRP A 658 2.85 6.13 11.42
C TRP A 658 2.20 6.21 12.80
N GLN A 659 1.95 5.06 13.45
CA GLN A 659 1.43 5.02 14.82
C GLN A 659 2.38 5.72 15.80
N LYS A 660 3.71 5.54 15.67
CA LYS A 660 4.71 6.27 16.48
C LYS A 660 4.69 7.78 16.22
N LEU A 661 4.46 8.24 14.97
CA LEU A 661 4.30 9.65 14.63
C LEU A 661 3.03 10.26 15.25
N LEU A 662 1.92 9.51 15.30
CA LEU A 662 0.68 9.91 15.99
C LEU A 662 0.87 9.96 17.52
N GLU A 663 1.49 8.93 18.10
CA GLU A 663 1.77 8.83 19.55
C GLU A 663 2.70 9.96 20.02
N ALA A 664 3.64 10.40 19.18
CA ALA A 664 4.58 11.50 19.49
C ALA A 664 3.94 12.91 19.52
N ARG A 665 2.74 13.09 18.97
CA ARG A 665 1.99 14.37 18.80
C ARG A 665 2.70 15.49 17.99
N ASP A 666 4.01 15.41 17.78
CA ASP A 666 4.85 16.37 17.03
C ASP A 666 4.82 16.09 15.51
N LEU A 667 3.61 16.11 14.92
CA LEU A 667 3.39 15.90 13.48
C LEU A 667 3.88 17.10 12.65
N LYS A 668 5.20 17.20 12.44
CA LYS A 668 5.85 18.18 11.55
C LYS A 668 5.66 17.86 10.06
N LEU A 669 4.46 17.41 9.70
CA LEU A 669 4.05 17.08 8.34
C LEU A 669 3.35 18.27 7.69
N ILE A 670 3.69 18.57 6.44
CA ILE A 670 2.90 19.48 5.61
C ILE A 670 1.74 18.65 5.05
N LEU A 671 0.57 18.80 5.68
CA LEU A 671 -0.66 18.13 5.27
C LEU A 671 -1.28 18.80 4.03
N SER A 672 -2.01 18.03 3.23
CA SER A 672 -2.79 18.55 2.11
C SER A 672 -3.99 19.38 2.60
N PRO A 673 -4.54 20.29 1.76
CA PRO A 673 -5.75 21.03 2.10
C PRO A 673 -7.03 20.19 2.20
N ALA A 674 -6.98 18.89 1.88
CA ALA A 674 -8.08 17.94 2.03
C ALA A 674 -7.99 17.10 3.32
N SER A 675 -6.84 17.09 3.99
CA SER A 675 -6.66 16.44 5.29
C SER A 675 -7.63 17.00 6.33
N THR A 676 -8.29 16.15 7.12
CA THR A 676 -9.39 16.57 8.01
C THR A 676 -8.95 17.00 9.41
N SER A 677 -7.68 17.35 9.53
CA SER A 677 -6.95 17.49 10.79
C SER A 677 -7.53 18.57 11.70
N MET A 678 -7.94 18.13 12.88
CA MET A 678 -7.46 18.77 14.10
C MET A 678 -6.41 17.84 14.69
N ALA A 679 -5.31 18.38 15.20
CA ALA A 679 -4.63 17.67 16.28
C ALA A 679 -5.65 17.53 17.43
N MET A 680 -5.82 16.31 17.96
CA MET A 680 -6.63 16.09 19.15
C MET A 680 -6.07 16.95 20.31
N PRO A 681 -6.94 17.46 21.21
CA PRO A 681 -6.54 18.43 22.24
C PRO A 681 -5.49 17.92 23.25
#